data_AF-A0A2V8N4W4-F1
#
_entry.id   AF-A0A2V8N4W4-F1
#
_cell.length_a   1.000
_cell.length_b   1.000
_cell.length_c   1.000
_cell.angle_alpha   90.00
_cell.angle_beta   90.00
_cell.angle_gamma   90.00
#
_symmetry.space_group_name_H-M   'P 1'
#
loop_
_entity.id
_entity.type
_entity.pdbx_description
1 polymer ?
#
loop_
_entity_poly.entity_id
_entity_poly.type
_entity_poly.pdbx_seq_one_letter_code
_entity_poly.pdbx_strand_id
1 'polypeptide(L)'
;MKGPIDAREETKTVRQKSSESAKRRYPGGKALGRIEYFETQRGLPKTVFAGGRVFSASAKAPRVSKKAAARRRPEPTGHYAKANKAKTSLIPKFAASVDLPVWRPLGPSLIPKGQTYGKGGNNQPPVSGRCSGIMISPANPQHLVLCSAGGGLWGTLDQGNTWRPLTDQQPTLSMGAIAAAPSSPNIVYAGTGEGDTISPLGVGLLRSSDGGQTWQHLPSNDLSGTGIYDIAVDPADPLHVWVGTTEKLLEGLNGGAKWRAVQSAATWDISINPANPQEIFAATAAGLIRSTNGGSTWVKVSLPGVTSSTEFERLEVCHAPSNPAVVYAAAVFDNHAALWRRASSGGAFSVEKAPAMKPSEDIRQAWYDFCFAVSPANPNLVYWGAVHLYKGSRSASSWNWQNISSRNSGDSIHPDQHHLAFDPSDPSVLYACNDGGVFRSSNGGTNWKSLNPGLSITEFEFIVHLESQDEWLIGGTQDNGTLGNDTNSTWNQIALGDGGDCGADDLQKLCYHSYYGMWIERAAALGPKAFDWVEVSPPFSEDYEALFYPPMDVRGNIVAKAGVTLWVSDDKGNNWEELDFGGGGERASAVVIFSANTIFVGTERGQVARIKRAGAGWTNATVTPLTSPRGGFISDIVVPGTPDKVVWASCSAFGGGHIFRSANGGKTWTDRSGNLPDIPVNAIVVDPKNLQRVFAATDHGVYRTQNSGGKWTGFSNGLPNAIVGDMILHERRRLLRVGTRNRGAWEAKI
;
A
#
# COMPACT_ATOMS: atom_id res chain seq x y z
N MET A 1 -51.32 -16.99 -50.02
CA MET A 1 -52.27 -16.06 -50.68
C MET A 1 -52.89 -15.18 -49.60
N LYS A 2 -52.73 -13.84 -49.70
CA LYS A 2 -53.27 -12.73 -48.84
C LYS A 2 -52.84 -12.78 -47.35
N GLY A 3 -52.29 -11.76 -46.69
CA GLY A 3 -52.05 -10.32 -46.91
C GLY A 3 -51.05 -9.79 -45.84
N PRO A 4 -50.95 -8.48 -45.57
CA PRO A 4 -49.73 -7.70 -45.85
C PRO A 4 -48.83 -7.33 -44.65
N ILE A 5 -47.66 -6.83 -45.05
CA ILE A 5 -46.57 -6.16 -44.34
C ILE A 5 -47.10 -5.16 -43.30
N ASP A 6 -46.56 -5.23 -42.08
CA ASP A 6 -46.56 -4.09 -41.16
C ASP A 6 -45.24 -4.04 -40.37
N ALA A 7 -44.67 -2.84 -40.32
CA ALA A 7 -43.35 -2.56 -39.79
C ALA A 7 -43.41 -2.41 -38.25
N ARG A 8 -42.57 -3.16 -37.53
CA ARG A 8 -42.18 -2.85 -36.16
C ARG A 8 -40.69 -3.14 -35.96
N GLU A 9 -39.89 -2.08 -36.08
CA GLU A 9 -38.58 -2.01 -35.42
C GLU A 9 -38.81 -1.92 -33.91
N GLU A 10 -38.59 -3.03 -33.20
CA GLU A 10 -38.39 -2.99 -31.76
C GLU A 10 -36.95 -2.59 -31.46
N THR A 11 -36.82 -1.37 -30.96
CA THR A 11 -35.62 -0.81 -30.33
C THR A 11 -35.26 -1.62 -29.08
N LYS A 12 -34.34 -2.58 -29.22
CA LYS A 12 -33.59 -3.15 -28.08
C LYS A 12 -32.29 -2.38 -27.90
N THR A 13 -32.36 -1.24 -27.19
CA THR A 13 -31.20 -0.59 -26.59
C THR A 13 -30.77 -1.37 -25.33
N VAL A 14 -29.95 -2.40 -25.52
CA VAL A 14 -29.13 -2.96 -24.44
C VAL A 14 -28.03 -1.94 -24.15
N ARG A 15 -28.24 -1.11 -23.12
CA ARG A 15 -27.20 -0.24 -22.52
C ARG A 15 -26.17 -1.14 -21.83
N GLN A 16 -25.15 -1.54 -22.58
CA GLN A 16 -23.89 -2.04 -22.05
C GLN A 16 -22.83 -0.95 -22.27
N LYS A 17 -22.82 0.05 -21.38
CA LYS A 17 -21.72 1.03 -21.24
C LYS A 17 -21.54 1.35 -19.76
N SER A 18 -20.85 0.47 -19.06
CA SER A 18 -20.03 0.82 -17.91
C SER A 18 -18.67 0.15 -18.13
N SER A 19 -17.58 0.88 -17.84
CA SER A 19 -16.16 0.46 -17.76
C SER A 19 -15.12 1.17 -18.66
N GLU A 20 -15.43 2.26 -19.36
CA GLU A 20 -14.38 3.13 -19.94
C GLU A 20 -14.51 4.56 -19.42
N SER A 21 -14.20 4.75 -18.13
CA SER A 21 -13.95 6.06 -17.53
C SER A 21 -12.64 6.62 -18.11
N ALA A 22 -12.67 7.83 -18.67
CA ALA A 22 -11.46 8.54 -19.09
C ALA A 22 -10.51 8.69 -17.89
N LYS A 23 -9.38 7.99 -17.94
CA LYS A 23 -8.43 7.90 -16.83
C LYS A 23 -7.62 9.20 -16.76
N ARG A 24 -7.77 9.98 -15.67
CA ARG A 24 -6.76 10.98 -15.24
C ARG A 24 -5.40 10.30 -15.33
N ARG A 25 -4.51 10.82 -16.20
CA ARG A 25 -3.18 10.24 -16.41
C ARG A 25 -2.27 10.70 -15.29
N TYR A 26 -2.11 9.87 -14.26
CA TYR A 26 -1.04 10.03 -13.28
C TYR A 26 0.30 9.72 -13.98
N PRO A 27 1.24 10.67 -14.09
CA PRO A 27 2.61 10.35 -14.45
C PRO A 27 3.12 9.24 -13.51
N GLY A 28 3.70 8.15 -14.01
CA GLY A 28 4.08 7.00 -13.17
C GLY A 28 2.94 6.08 -12.70
N GLY A 29 1.68 6.34 -13.07
CA GLY A 29 0.53 5.47 -12.76
C GLY A 29 -0.14 5.73 -11.40
N LYS A 30 -1.15 4.92 -11.07
CA LYS A 30 -1.93 5.07 -9.81
C LYS A 30 -1.03 4.87 -8.57
N ALA A 31 -0.09 3.93 -8.65
CA ALA A 31 0.86 3.65 -7.58
C ALA A 31 1.61 4.91 -7.12
N LEU A 32 2.11 5.73 -8.05
CA LEU A 32 2.80 6.98 -7.70
C LEU A 32 1.84 7.96 -6.99
N GLY A 33 0.61 8.11 -7.49
CA GLY A 33 -0.39 8.98 -6.86
C GLY A 33 -0.68 8.60 -5.40
N ARG A 34 -0.70 7.30 -5.08
CA ARG A 34 -0.85 6.79 -3.71
C ARG A 34 0.37 7.09 -2.83
N ILE A 35 1.58 6.93 -3.37
CA ILE A 35 2.82 7.28 -2.68
C ILE A 35 2.85 8.78 -2.38
N GLU A 36 2.57 9.62 -3.38
CA GLU A 36 2.52 11.07 -3.21
C GLU A 36 1.48 11.49 -2.18
N TYR A 37 0.33 10.81 -2.12
CA TYR A 37 -0.69 11.02 -1.09
C TYR A 37 -0.14 10.68 0.30
N PHE A 38 0.43 9.48 0.47
CA PHE A 38 1.04 9.03 1.73
C PHE A 38 2.16 9.98 2.22
N GLU A 39 2.99 10.45 1.29
CA GLU A 39 4.08 11.40 1.55
C GLU A 39 3.55 12.79 1.92
N THR A 40 2.55 13.27 1.19
CA THR A 40 1.91 14.56 1.45
C THR A 40 1.27 14.58 2.84
N GLN A 41 0.57 13.51 3.23
CA GLN A 41 0.00 13.35 4.58
C GLN A 41 1.05 13.60 5.67
N ARG A 42 2.24 13.03 5.50
CA ARG A 42 3.31 13.00 6.51
C ARG A 42 4.34 14.13 6.37
N GLY A 43 4.19 15.00 5.36
CA GLY A 43 5.15 16.07 5.07
C GLY A 43 6.52 15.53 4.63
N LEU A 44 6.51 14.41 3.91
CA LEU A 44 7.70 13.70 3.48
C LEU A 44 8.25 14.26 2.16
N PRO A 45 9.55 14.08 1.87
CA PRO A 45 10.08 14.45 0.56
C PRO A 45 9.31 13.69 -0.52
N LYS A 46 8.74 14.43 -1.47
CA LYS A 46 7.95 13.82 -2.55
C LYS A 46 8.81 12.90 -3.40
N THR A 47 8.26 11.74 -3.71
CA THR A 47 8.70 10.89 -4.80
C THR A 47 8.37 11.59 -6.11
N VAL A 48 9.36 11.68 -6.99
CA VAL A 48 9.26 12.37 -8.28
C VAL A 48 9.44 11.35 -9.38
N PHE A 49 8.50 11.35 -10.33
CA PHE A 49 8.63 10.61 -11.58
C PHE A 49 9.19 11.52 -12.68
N ALA A 50 10.42 11.26 -13.12
CA ALA A 50 11.06 12.05 -14.18
C ALA A 50 11.74 11.13 -15.21
N GLY A 51 11.26 11.16 -16.45
CA GLY A 51 11.84 10.39 -17.55
C GLY A 51 11.79 8.87 -17.35
N GLY A 52 10.69 8.33 -16.78
CA GLY A 52 10.55 6.90 -16.49
C GLY A 52 10.96 6.50 -15.06
N ARG A 53 11.56 7.42 -14.30
CA ARG A 53 12.34 7.09 -13.10
C ARG A 53 11.73 7.64 -11.83
N VAL A 54 11.90 6.90 -10.74
CA VAL A 54 11.40 7.25 -9.41
C VAL A 54 12.56 7.66 -8.51
N PHE A 55 12.50 8.88 -7.97
CA PHE A 55 13.49 9.37 -7.01
C PHE A 55 12.79 10.10 -5.85
N SER A 56 13.35 10.01 -4.65
CA SER A 56 12.98 10.96 -3.60
C SER A 56 13.53 12.36 -3.96
N ALA A 57 12.74 13.43 -3.82
CA ALA A 57 13.21 14.80 -4.03
C ALA A 57 14.41 15.20 -3.15
N SER A 58 14.67 14.45 -2.07
CA SER A 58 15.86 14.60 -1.23
C SER A 58 17.15 14.06 -1.88
N ALA A 59 17.01 13.04 -2.73
CA ALA A 59 18.04 12.51 -3.59
C ALA A 59 18.00 13.29 -4.91
N LYS A 60 18.74 14.41 -4.99
CA LYS A 60 18.99 15.04 -6.29
C LYS A 60 19.50 13.96 -7.24
N ALA A 61 18.91 13.86 -8.44
CA ALA A 61 19.42 13.04 -9.53
C ALA A 61 20.94 13.16 -9.60
N PRO A 62 21.69 12.07 -9.85
CA PRO A 62 23.14 12.11 -9.91
C PRO A 62 23.59 13.04 -11.04
N ARG A 63 23.82 14.32 -10.72
CA ARG A 63 24.53 15.23 -11.61
C ARG A 63 25.99 14.82 -11.58
N VAL A 64 26.50 14.38 -12.73
CA VAL A 64 27.95 14.27 -12.98
C VAL A 64 28.53 15.70 -12.98
N SER A 65 28.82 16.20 -11.79
CA SER A 65 29.50 17.47 -11.56
C SER A 65 30.97 17.21 -11.31
N LYS A 66 31.87 17.81 -12.10
CA LYS A 66 33.33 17.79 -11.89
C LYS A 66 33.80 18.65 -10.69
N LYS A 67 32.89 19.15 -9.85
CA LYS A 67 33.24 19.89 -8.63
C LYS A 67 32.62 19.20 -7.40
N ALA A 68 33.47 18.97 -6.41
CA ALA A 68 33.06 18.53 -5.08
C ALA A 68 32.09 19.55 -4.49
N ALA A 69 30.85 19.14 -4.28
CA ALA A 69 29.86 19.97 -3.60
C ALA A 69 30.19 20.05 -2.12
N ALA A 70 30.12 21.26 -1.55
CA ALA A 70 30.19 21.46 -0.11
C ALA A 70 29.13 20.60 0.58
N ARG A 71 29.54 19.84 1.61
CA ARG A 71 28.67 18.98 2.42
C ARG A 71 27.58 19.80 3.11
N ARG A 72 26.41 19.91 2.48
CA ARG A 72 25.15 20.10 3.19
C ARG A 72 24.69 18.73 3.67
N ARG A 73 24.54 18.56 4.99
CA ARG A 73 23.93 17.36 5.57
C ARG A 73 22.52 17.19 4.98
N PRO A 74 22.15 16.02 4.45
CA PRO A 74 20.75 15.71 4.19
C PRO A 74 20.03 15.65 5.54
N GLU A 75 19.01 16.48 5.74
CA GLU A 75 18.08 16.35 6.89
C GLU A 75 16.93 15.31 6.78
N PRO A 76 16.60 14.64 5.65
CA PRO A 76 15.37 13.86 5.57
C PRO A 76 15.38 12.50 6.30
N THR A 77 16.55 11.93 6.62
CA THR A 77 16.64 10.67 7.40
C THR A 77 16.42 10.88 8.91
N GLY A 78 16.52 12.13 9.40
CA GLY A 78 16.47 12.44 10.83
C GLY A 78 15.08 12.31 11.46
N HIS A 79 14.01 12.59 10.72
CA HIS A 79 12.64 12.55 11.24
C HIS A 79 12.10 11.12 11.34
N TYR A 80 12.37 10.28 10.33
CA TYR A 80 12.04 8.85 10.40
C TYR A 80 12.89 8.08 11.40
N ALA A 81 14.18 8.37 11.50
CA ALA A 81 15.00 7.78 12.56
C ALA A 81 14.49 8.17 13.96
N LYS A 82 13.96 9.40 14.14
CA LYS A 82 13.30 9.83 15.39
C LYS A 82 11.96 9.15 15.61
N ALA A 83 11.11 9.04 14.60
CA ALA A 83 9.82 8.33 14.67
C ALA A 83 10.02 6.84 14.91
N ASN A 84 10.97 6.21 14.23
CA ASN A 84 11.35 4.83 14.45
C ASN A 84 11.95 4.65 15.83
N LYS A 85 12.86 5.53 16.30
CA LYS A 85 13.35 5.51 17.68
C LYS A 85 12.22 5.68 18.70
N ALA A 86 11.23 6.53 18.40
CA ALA A 86 10.02 6.65 19.20
C ALA A 86 9.24 5.32 19.18
N LYS A 87 8.93 4.74 18.01
CA LYS A 87 8.27 3.42 17.86
C LYS A 87 9.01 2.29 18.56
N THR A 88 10.34 2.22 18.48
CA THR A 88 11.17 1.23 19.17
C THR A 88 11.13 1.44 20.69
N SER A 89 11.07 2.70 21.16
CA SER A 89 10.86 3.01 22.59
C SER A 89 9.43 2.78 23.07
N LEU A 90 8.48 2.65 22.13
CA LEU A 90 7.06 2.40 22.35
C LEU A 90 6.69 0.92 22.22
N ILE A 91 7.64 0.02 21.88
CA ILE A 91 7.41 -1.43 21.95
C ILE A 91 6.93 -1.72 23.38
N PRO A 92 5.65 -2.09 23.57
CA PRO A 92 5.11 -2.19 24.90
C PRO A 92 5.80 -3.35 25.62
N LYS A 93 6.45 -3.07 26.75
CA LYS A 93 6.30 -3.98 27.89
C LYS A 93 4.84 -3.81 28.30
N PHE A 94 3.94 -4.60 27.72
CA PHE A 94 2.52 -4.54 28.04
C PHE A 94 2.36 -4.55 29.56
N ALA A 95 2.02 -3.39 30.13
CA ALA A 95 1.76 -3.29 31.55
C ALA A 95 0.44 -4.02 31.77
N ALA A 96 0.51 -5.22 32.35
CA ALA A 96 -0.61 -6.10 32.68
C ALA A 96 -1.59 -5.49 33.72
N SER A 97 -1.60 -4.16 33.91
CA SER A 97 -2.24 -3.49 35.03
C SER A 97 -3.35 -2.51 34.64
N VAL A 98 -3.85 -2.52 33.40
CA VAL A 98 -5.03 -1.72 33.01
C VAL A 98 -6.04 -2.62 32.32
N ASP A 99 -7.26 -2.67 32.87
CA ASP A 99 -8.43 -3.32 32.28
C ASP A 99 -8.91 -2.49 31.07
N LEU A 100 -8.18 -2.60 29.95
CA LEU A 100 -8.54 -1.97 28.69
C LEU A 100 -9.38 -2.93 27.84
N PRO A 101 -10.47 -2.43 27.19
CA PRO A 101 -11.21 -3.20 26.21
C PRO A 101 -10.28 -3.84 25.17
N VAL A 102 -10.50 -5.12 24.89
CA VAL A 102 -9.75 -5.86 23.86
C VAL A 102 -10.38 -5.56 22.51
N TRP A 103 -9.56 -5.10 21.56
CA TRP A 103 -9.95 -4.94 20.16
C TRP A 103 -10.22 -6.29 19.54
N ARG A 104 -11.29 -6.36 18.75
CA ARG A 104 -11.71 -7.56 18.02
C ARG A 104 -11.60 -7.32 16.53
N PRO A 105 -11.07 -8.28 15.76
CA PRO A 105 -11.04 -8.16 14.31
C PRO A 105 -12.47 -8.26 13.77
N LEU A 106 -12.80 -7.38 12.83
CA LEU A 106 -14.01 -7.45 11.99
C LEU A 106 -13.72 -8.06 10.62
N GLY A 107 -12.44 -8.27 10.28
CA GLY A 107 -12.00 -8.81 8.99
C GLY A 107 -11.69 -7.71 7.95
N PRO A 108 -11.60 -8.03 6.66
CA PRO A 108 -11.71 -9.38 6.11
C PRO A 108 -10.57 -10.27 6.60
N SER A 109 -10.86 -11.53 6.87
CA SER A 109 -9.89 -12.63 6.76
C SER A 109 -9.93 -13.27 5.38
N LEU A 110 -10.85 -12.82 4.53
CA LEU A 110 -11.06 -13.28 3.17
C LEU A 110 -11.97 -12.30 2.41
N ILE A 111 -11.63 -12.00 1.15
CA ILE A 111 -12.54 -11.36 0.19
C ILE A 111 -12.90 -12.42 -0.84
N PRO A 112 -14.08 -13.08 -0.78
CA PRO A 112 -14.33 -14.35 -1.46
C PRO A 112 -14.42 -14.25 -2.98
N LYS A 113 -14.88 -13.11 -3.51
CA LYS A 113 -15.00 -12.83 -4.94
C LYS A 113 -14.12 -11.65 -5.33
N GLY A 114 -12.83 -11.80 -5.10
CA GLY A 114 -11.85 -10.75 -5.30
C GLY A 114 -11.64 -10.38 -6.76
N GLN A 115 -11.16 -9.16 -6.99
CA GLN A 115 -10.80 -8.66 -8.31
C GLN A 115 -9.56 -9.38 -8.84
N THR A 116 -9.62 -9.92 -10.05
CA THR A 116 -8.46 -10.45 -10.78
C THR A 116 -8.58 -10.16 -12.27
N TYR A 117 -7.52 -10.44 -13.04
CA TYR A 117 -7.55 -10.30 -14.50
C TYR A 117 -8.17 -11.54 -15.18
N GLY A 118 -9.44 -11.47 -15.54
CA GLY A 118 -10.07 -12.49 -16.38
C GLY A 118 -11.50 -12.16 -16.83
N LYS A 119 -11.91 -12.71 -17.98
CA LYS A 119 -13.25 -12.50 -18.58
C LYS A 119 -14.16 -13.75 -18.57
N GLY A 120 -13.66 -14.90 -18.08
CA GLY A 120 -14.39 -16.18 -17.94
C GLY A 120 -14.92 -16.48 -16.52
N GLY A 121 -15.65 -17.60 -16.37
CA GLY A 121 -16.51 -17.91 -15.20
C GLY A 121 -15.87 -18.22 -13.84
N ASN A 122 -14.56 -18.47 -13.74
CA ASN A 122 -13.83 -18.73 -12.47
C ASN A 122 -12.80 -17.63 -12.11
N ASN A 123 -13.03 -16.37 -12.52
CA ASN A 123 -12.05 -15.26 -12.39
C ASN A 123 -12.30 -14.30 -11.23
N GLN A 124 -12.88 -14.78 -10.14
CA GLN A 124 -13.02 -14.03 -8.90
C GLN A 124 -12.62 -14.92 -7.71
N PRO A 125 -11.37 -15.40 -7.67
CA PRO A 125 -10.92 -16.18 -6.54
C PRO A 125 -10.82 -15.30 -5.28
N PRO A 126 -10.64 -15.91 -4.11
CA PRO A 126 -10.46 -15.13 -2.93
C PRO A 126 -9.15 -14.33 -2.93
N VAL A 127 -9.21 -13.06 -2.55
CA VAL A 127 -8.05 -12.16 -2.43
C VAL A 127 -7.94 -11.60 -1.00
N SER A 128 -6.84 -10.92 -0.70
CA SER A 128 -6.61 -10.26 0.58
C SER A 128 -6.00 -8.86 0.42
N GLY A 129 -4.69 -8.77 0.32
CA GLY A 129 -3.93 -7.52 0.21
C GLY A 129 -2.46 -7.79 -0.13
N ARG A 130 -1.67 -6.73 -0.30
CA ARG A 130 -0.35 -6.81 -0.94
C ARG A 130 0.67 -7.66 -0.19
N CYS A 131 1.37 -8.49 -0.96
CA CYS A 131 2.48 -9.34 -0.51
C CYS A 131 3.74 -9.10 -1.33
N SER A 132 4.87 -8.91 -0.64
CA SER A 132 6.19 -8.57 -1.23
C SER A 132 7.17 -9.74 -1.27
N GLY A 133 6.86 -10.86 -0.60
CA GLY A 133 7.74 -12.01 -0.59
C GLY A 133 7.16 -13.22 0.12
N ILE A 134 7.70 -14.39 -0.14
CA ILE A 134 7.33 -15.63 0.55
C ILE A 134 8.54 -16.55 0.67
N MET A 135 8.73 -17.11 1.86
CA MET A 135 9.68 -18.17 2.11
C MET A 135 8.94 -19.50 2.21
N ILE A 136 9.48 -20.51 1.52
CA ILE A 136 9.06 -21.90 1.63
C ILE A 136 10.16 -22.64 2.36
N SER A 137 9.84 -23.29 3.48
CA SER A 137 10.86 -24.00 4.26
C SER A 137 11.42 -25.18 3.47
N PRO A 138 12.75 -25.25 3.24
CA PRO A 138 13.39 -26.40 2.59
C PRO A 138 13.23 -27.71 3.35
N ALA A 139 13.01 -27.63 4.66
CA ALA A 139 12.81 -28.80 5.52
C ALA A 139 11.36 -29.29 5.57
N ASN A 140 10.40 -28.41 5.25
CA ASN A 140 8.97 -28.73 5.27
C ASN A 140 8.21 -27.84 4.27
N PRO A 141 7.81 -28.34 3.08
CA PRO A 141 7.08 -27.54 2.08
C PRO A 141 5.66 -27.13 2.50
N GLN A 142 5.18 -27.58 3.66
CA GLN A 142 3.94 -27.08 4.28
C GLN A 142 4.17 -25.83 5.15
N HIS A 143 5.42 -25.59 5.58
CA HIS A 143 5.78 -24.41 6.35
C HIS A 143 6.15 -23.27 5.42
N LEU A 144 5.29 -22.25 5.36
CA LEU A 144 5.52 -21.03 4.59
C LEU A 144 5.52 -19.83 5.53
N VAL A 145 6.31 -18.80 5.20
CA VAL A 145 6.24 -17.49 5.83
C VAL A 145 6.10 -16.41 4.76
N LEU A 146 5.00 -15.68 4.81
CA LEU A 146 4.62 -14.64 3.87
C LEU A 146 4.99 -13.26 4.42
N CYS A 147 5.59 -12.41 3.57
CA CYS A 147 5.75 -10.98 3.80
C CYS A 147 4.56 -10.23 3.23
N SER A 148 3.76 -9.63 4.10
CA SER A 148 2.79 -8.60 3.68
C SER A 148 3.46 -7.23 3.71
N ALA A 149 3.30 -6.47 2.62
CA ALA A 149 3.94 -5.17 2.41
C ALA A 149 3.75 -4.19 3.58
N GLY A 150 2.59 -4.22 4.24
CA GLY A 150 2.30 -3.46 5.45
C GLY A 150 1.69 -4.26 6.61
N GLY A 151 1.40 -5.55 6.41
CA GLY A 151 0.58 -6.37 7.33
C GLY A 151 1.36 -7.34 8.20
N GLY A 152 2.70 -7.27 8.16
CA GLY A 152 3.61 -8.09 8.92
C GLY A 152 3.93 -9.43 8.26
N LEU A 153 4.59 -10.31 9.02
CA LEU A 153 4.86 -11.68 8.61
C LEU A 153 3.71 -12.61 9.04
N TRP A 154 3.36 -13.53 8.15
CA TRP A 154 2.34 -14.54 8.40
C TRP A 154 2.89 -15.93 8.16
N GLY A 155 2.65 -16.85 9.09
CA GLY A 155 3.11 -18.23 9.01
C GLY A 155 1.96 -19.20 8.75
N THR A 156 2.27 -20.28 8.07
CA THR A 156 1.40 -21.45 7.90
C THR A 156 2.21 -22.72 8.09
N LEU A 157 1.60 -23.79 8.59
CA LEU A 157 2.21 -25.13 8.69
C LEU A 157 1.44 -26.17 7.87
N ASP A 158 0.48 -25.72 7.06
CA ASP A 158 -0.43 -26.55 6.28
C ASP A 158 -0.56 -26.05 4.82
N GLN A 159 0.50 -25.42 4.30
CA GLN A 159 0.60 -24.91 2.93
C GLN A 159 -0.45 -23.84 2.58
N GLY A 160 -0.75 -22.96 3.54
CA GLY A 160 -1.62 -21.81 3.35
C GLY A 160 -3.11 -22.12 3.46
N ASN A 161 -3.49 -23.24 4.10
CA ASN A 161 -4.89 -23.49 4.45
C ASN A 161 -5.28 -22.71 5.72
N THR A 162 -4.33 -22.52 6.64
CA THR A 162 -4.46 -21.61 7.79
C THR A 162 -3.23 -20.72 7.92
N TRP A 163 -3.47 -19.48 8.33
CA TRP A 163 -2.43 -18.48 8.54
C TRP A 163 -2.48 -17.91 9.96
N ARG A 164 -1.30 -17.64 10.54
CA ARG A 164 -1.15 -16.96 11.81
C ARG A 164 -0.22 -15.75 11.68
N PRO A 165 -0.53 -14.60 12.30
CA PRO A 165 0.41 -13.48 12.33
C PRO A 165 1.61 -13.81 13.21
N LEU A 166 2.79 -13.34 12.84
CA LEU A 166 4.06 -13.60 13.53
C LEU A 166 4.72 -12.34 14.11
N THR A 167 4.28 -11.15 13.68
CA THR A 167 4.96 -9.89 13.97
C THR A 167 4.05 -8.75 14.41
N ASP A 168 2.82 -9.02 14.87
CA ASP A 168 1.84 -7.98 15.25
C ASP A 168 2.35 -6.96 16.28
N GLN A 169 3.40 -7.32 17.03
CA GLN A 169 4.02 -6.49 18.07
C GLN A 169 5.39 -5.90 17.68
N GLN A 170 5.83 -6.10 16.45
CA GLN A 170 7.05 -5.45 15.97
C GLN A 170 6.82 -3.93 15.80
N PRO A 171 7.88 -3.09 15.84
CA PRO A 171 7.76 -1.63 15.70
C PRO A 171 7.07 -1.15 14.42
N THR A 172 7.08 -2.00 13.40
CA THR A 172 6.47 -1.78 12.09
C THR A 172 6.02 -3.12 11.55
N LEU A 173 4.95 -3.09 10.77
CA LEU A 173 4.44 -4.23 10.02
C LEU A 173 4.80 -4.17 8.54
N SER A 174 5.53 -3.14 8.11
CA SER A 174 6.00 -3.07 6.73
C SER A 174 7.14 -4.06 6.49
N MET A 175 6.97 -4.94 5.49
CA MET A 175 7.92 -6.00 5.14
C MET A 175 8.26 -5.93 3.65
N GLY A 176 9.55 -5.96 3.31
CA GLY A 176 10.02 -5.87 1.93
C GLY A 176 10.54 -7.20 1.37
N ALA A 177 11.29 -7.98 2.17
CA ALA A 177 11.92 -9.21 1.69
C ALA A 177 12.06 -10.25 2.80
N ILE A 178 12.19 -11.52 2.42
CA ILE A 178 12.47 -12.63 3.34
C ILE A 178 13.37 -13.66 2.68
N ALA A 179 14.37 -14.13 3.41
CA ALA A 179 15.29 -15.15 2.92
C ALA A 179 15.72 -16.09 4.05
N ALA A 180 15.64 -17.40 3.77
CA ALA A 180 16.21 -18.43 4.63
C ALA A 180 17.67 -18.69 4.22
N ALA A 181 18.53 -18.95 5.20
CA ALA A 181 19.91 -19.32 4.93
C ALA A 181 19.98 -20.75 4.33
N PRO A 182 20.57 -20.94 3.13
CA PRO A 182 20.62 -22.27 2.50
C PRO A 182 21.38 -23.31 3.34
N SER A 183 22.45 -22.90 4.01
CA SER A 183 23.28 -23.75 4.89
C SER A 183 22.60 -24.11 6.22
N SER A 184 21.62 -23.32 6.67
CA SER A 184 20.91 -23.53 7.93
C SER A 184 19.54 -22.89 7.87
N PRO A 185 18.52 -23.59 7.33
CA PRO A 185 17.17 -23.02 7.11
C PRO A 185 16.43 -22.58 8.38
N ASN A 186 16.94 -22.90 9.57
CA ASN A 186 16.46 -22.34 10.83
C ASN A 186 16.78 -20.85 10.99
N ILE A 187 17.85 -20.37 10.33
CA ILE A 187 18.21 -18.96 10.31
C ILE A 187 17.50 -18.31 9.12
N VAL A 188 16.66 -17.33 9.43
CA VAL A 188 15.86 -16.62 8.43
C VAL A 188 15.95 -15.13 8.72
N TYR A 189 16.12 -14.32 7.68
CA TYR A 189 16.08 -12.88 7.74
C TYR A 189 14.81 -12.36 7.07
N ALA A 190 14.21 -11.32 7.67
CA ALA A 190 13.15 -10.55 7.04
C ALA A 190 13.51 -9.06 7.09
N GLY A 191 13.37 -8.39 5.95
CA GLY A 191 13.60 -6.97 5.82
C GLY A 191 12.34 -6.19 6.11
N THR A 192 12.38 -5.29 7.09
CA THR A 192 11.28 -4.35 7.34
C THR A 192 11.44 -3.09 6.50
N GLY A 193 10.33 -2.51 6.08
CA GLY A 193 10.30 -1.44 5.08
C GLY A 193 10.23 -2.03 3.67
N GLU A 194 9.14 -1.77 2.99
CA GLU A 194 8.87 -2.27 1.65
C GLU A 194 9.49 -1.33 0.59
N GLY A 195 10.13 -1.93 -0.42
CA GLY A 195 10.94 -1.19 -1.39
C GLY A 195 10.17 -0.48 -2.50
N ASP A 196 9.04 -1.04 -2.94
CA ASP A 196 8.28 -0.59 -4.12
C ASP A 196 7.37 0.61 -3.82
N THR A 197 6.99 0.83 -2.56
CA THR A 197 6.19 1.98 -2.11
C THR A 197 7.00 3.11 -1.51
N ILE A 198 8.32 2.92 -1.33
CA ILE A 198 9.24 3.87 -0.68
C ILE A 198 8.60 4.51 0.57
N SER A 199 7.92 3.70 1.38
CA SER A 199 7.37 4.14 2.67
C SER A 199 8.34 3.73 3.77
N PRO A 200 9.25 4.61 4.24
CA PRO A 200 10.40 4.26 5.09
C PRO A 200 10.01 4.03 6.56
N LEU A 201 8.96 3.25 6.79
CA LEU A 201 8.56 2.78 8.10
C LEU A 201 9.36 1.54 8.55
N GLY A 202 10.32 1.09 7.76
CA GLY A 202 11.24 0.00 8.11
C GLY A 202 12.17 0.35 9.28
N VAL A 203 12.47 -0.64 10.11
CA VAL A 203 13.41 -0.57 11.23
C VAL A 203 14.66 -1.44 11.02
N GLY A 204 14.90 -1.91 9.79
CA GLY A 204 16.00 -2.80 9.43
C GLY A 204 15.58 -4.28 9.37
N LEU A 205 16.44 -5.18 9.83
CA LEU A 205 16.20 -6.63 9.73
C LEU A 205 15.56 -7.22 10.99
N LEU A 206 14.67 -8.17 10.79
CA LEU A 206 14.31 -9.19 11.76
C LEU A 206 15.10 -10.47 11.46
N ARG A 207 15.39 -11.26 12.50
CA ARG A 207 15.98 -12.59 12.36
C ARG A 207 15.19 -13.62 13.16
N SER A 208 15.02 -14.79 12.57
CA SER A 208 14.52 -15.99 13.22
C SER A 208 15.65 -17.00 13.38
N SER A 209 15.57 -17.82 14.43
CA SER A 209 16.47 -18.97 14.68
C SER A 209 15.73 -20.31 14.74
N ASP A 210 14.44 -20.33 14.40
CA ASP A 210 13.56 -21.50 14.45
C ASP A 210 12.78 -21.72 13.14
N GLY A 211 13.36 -21.25 12.03
CA GLY A 211 12.82 -21.45 10.68
C GLY A 211 11.74 -20.45 10.30
N GLY A 212 11.65 -19.31 10.97
CA GLY A 212 10.66 -18.26 10.70
C GLY A 212 9.42 -18.33 11.59
N GLN A 213 9.44 -19.10 12.69
CA GLN A 213 8.29 -19.18 13.60
C GLN A 213 8.30 -18.06 14.64
N THR A 214 9.47 -17.66 15.12
CA THR A 214 9.66 -16.51 16.01
C THR A 214 10.71 -15.55 15.45
N TRP A 215 10.58 -14.27 15.81
CA TRP A 215 11.34 -13.18 15.19
C TRP A 215 11.87 -12.22 16.23
N GLN A 216 13.12 -11.80 16.05
CA GLN A 216 13.80 -10.81 16.87
C GLN A 216 14.27 -9.66 16.01
N HIS A 217 14.04 -8.43 16.48
CA HIS A 217 14.58 -7.24 15.84
C HIS A 217 16.10 -7.18 16.04
N LEU A 218 16.83 -7.02 14.94
CA LEU A 218 18.27 -6.80 14.98
C LEU A 218 18.57 -5.32 15.27
N PRO A 219 19.73 -4.99 15.88
CA PRO A 219 20.07 -3.62 16.22
C PRO A 219 19.90 -2.65 15.04
N SER A 220 19.33 -1.48 15.32
CA SER A 220 19.20 -0.39 14.36
C SER A 220 20.56 -0.08 13.71
N ASN A 221 20.54 0.10 12.40
CA ASN A 221 21.71 0.32 11.56
C ASN A 221 21.31 1.17 10.34
N ASP A 222 22.17 1.23 9.32
CA ASP A 222 21.94 1.95 8.05
C ASP A 222 20.68 1.52 7.28
N LEU A 223 20.00 0.44 7.68
CA LEU A 223 18.72 -0.03 7.11
C LEU A 223 17.48 0.60 7.78
N SER A 224 17.64 1.29 8.91
CA SER A 224 16.51 1.94 9.59
C SER A 224 16.00 3.13 8.77
N GLY A 225 14.71 3.11 8.41
CA GLY A 225 14.13 4.12 7.52
C GLY A 225 14.46 3.90 6.04
N THR A 226 14.89 2.71 5.65
CA THR A 226 15.15 2.36 4.24
C THR A 226 14.22 1.22 3.83
N GLY A 227 13.74 1.24 2.58
CA GLY A 227 13.00 0.12 2.01
C GLY A 227 13.96 -0.99 1.57
N ILE A 228 13.54 -2.24 1.71
CA ILE A 228 14.33 -3.42 1.36
C ILE A 228 13.65 -4.10 0.17
N TYR A 229 14.39 -4.26 -0.92
CA TYR A 229 13.92 -4.99 -2.11
C TYR A 229 14.26 -6.48 -2.02
N ASP A 230 15.48 -6.81 -1.59
CA ASP A 230 15.95 -8.19 -1.61
C ASP A 230 16.98 -8.49 -0.51
N ILE A 231 17.04 -9.76 -0.10
CA ILE A 231 17.98 -10.31 0.86
C ILE A 231 18.57 -11.60 0.28
N ALA A 232 19.88 -11.64 0.10
CA ALA A 232 20.59 -12.86 -0.28
C ALA A 232 21.50 -13.32 0.87
N VAL A 233 21.37 -14.58 1.28
CA VAL A 233 22.20 -15.17 2.35
C VAL A 233 23.26 -16.07 1.73
N ASP A 234 24.49 -15.96 2.23
CA ASP A 234 25.61 -16.78 1.77
C ASP A 234 25.28 -18.29 1.93
N PRO A 235 25.30 -19.09 0.85
CA PRO A 235 25.05 -20.52 0.92
C PRO A 235 26.03 -21.30 1.81
N ALA A 236 27.20 -20.73 2.14
CA ALA A 236 28.19 -21.34 3.01
C ALA A 236 28.18 -20.80 4.45
N ASP A 237 27.65 -19.59 4.69
CA ASP A 237 27.63 -18.95 6.01
C ASP A 237 26.27 -18.28 6.29
N PRO A 238 25.44 -18.83 7.21
CA PRO A 238 24.12 -18.26 7.50
C PRO A 238 24.18 -16.89 8.20
N LEU A 239 25.36 -16.41 8.59
CA LEU A 239 25.60 -15.13 9.22
C LEU A 239 26.24 -14.10 8.27
N HIS A 240 26.44 -14.44 7.01
CA HIS A 240 26.87 -13.53 5.95
C HIS A 240 25.70 -13.25 5.01
N VAL A 241 25.32 -11.99 4.86
CA VAL A 241 24.10 -11.58 4.15
C VAL A 241 24.36 -10.34 3.31
N TRP A 242 23.74 -10.24 2.14
CA TRP A 242 23.64 -9.01 1.37
C TRP A 242 22.20 -8.53 1.35
N VAL A 243 22.02 -7.21 1.41
CA VAL A 243 20.69 -6.57 1.42
C VAL A 243 20.67 -5.50 0.35
N GLY A 244 19.73 -5.65 -0.59
CA GLY A 244 19.41 -4.67 -1.61
C GLY A 244 18.34 -3.72 -1.08
N THR A 245 18.62 -2.42 -1.12
CA THR A 245 17.74 -1.41 -0.54
C THR A 245 17.36 -0.33 -1.54
N THR A 246 16.46 0.57 -1.16
CA THR A 246 16.11 1.78 -1.92
C THR A 246 17.28 2.76 -2.09
N GLU A 247 18.39 2.57 -1.37
CA GLU A 247 19.53 3.50 -1.41
C GLU A 247 20.89 2.83 -1.70
N LYS A 248 21.07 1.57 -1.29
CA LYS A 248 22.39 0.91 -1.24
C LYS A 248 22.31 -0.59 -1.49
N LEU A 249 23.44 -1.16 -1.88
CA LEU A 249 23.79 -2.54 -1.59
C LEU A 249 24.63 -2.57 -0.31
N LEU A 250 24.15 -3.31 0.69
CA LEU A 250 24.82 -3.50 1.96
C LEU A 250 25.25 -4.96 2.14
N GLU A 251 26.42 -5.17 2.72
CA GLU A 251 26.89 -6.49 3.16
C GLU A 251 26.92 -6.51 4.70
N GLY A 252 26.30 -7.54 5.26
CA GLY A 252 26.17 -7.80 6.68
C GLY A 252 26.99 -9.01 7.10
N LEU A 253 27.82 -8.84 8.13
CA LEU A 253 28.57 -9.92 8.78
C LEU A 253 28.01 -10.16 10.19
N ASN A 254 28.28 -11.35 10.73
CA ASN A 254 27.82 -11.78 12.06
C ASN A 254 26.29 -11.69 12.22
N GLY A 255 25.57 -12.04 11.16
CA GLY A 255 24.12 -12.03 11.09
C GLY A 255 23.52 -10.63 11.12
N GLY A 256 24.16 -9.67 10.44
CA GLY A 256 23.70 -8.29 10.35
C GLY A 256 24.08 -7.40 11.54
N ALA A 257 25.05 -7.82 12.36
CA ALA A 257 25.56 -7.00 13.46
C ALA A 257 26.62 -5.98 13.01
N LYS A 258 27.29 -6.23 11.87
CA LYS A 258 28.26 -5.31 11.25
C LYS A 258 27.91 -5.13 9.78
N TRP A 259 28.00 -3.90 9.29
CA TRP A 259 27.62 -3.55 7.92
C TRP A 259 28.75 -2.86 7.15
N ARG A 260 28.87 -3.20 5.87
CA ARG A 260 29.72 -2.54 4.88
C ARG A 260 28.85 -2.09 3.70
N ALA A 261 28.94 -0.82 3.33
CA ALA A 261 28.34 -0.35 2.09
C ALA A 261 29.18 -0.84 0.90
N VAL A 262 28.56 -1.64 0.03
CA VAL A 262 29.17 -2.14 -1.21
C VAL A 262 29.01 -1.12 -2.33
N GLN A 263 27.80 -0.60 -2.48
CA GLN A 263 27.47 0.40 -3.48
C GLN A 263 26.39 1.36 -2.96
N SER A 264 26.55 2.65 -3.27
CA SER A 264 25.55 3.69 -2.96
C SER A 264 24.59 3.89 -4.14
N ALA A 265 23.82 2.85 -4.46
CA ALA A 265 22.73 2.89 -5.42
C ALA A 265 21.63 1.93 -4.96
N ALA A 266 20.38 2.26 -5.29
CA ALA A 266 19.27 1.33 -5.13
C ALA A 266 19.63 -0.01 -5.76
N THR A 267 19.36 -1.10 -5.06
CA THR A 267 19.69 -2.47 -5.48
C THR A 267 18.46 -3.32 -5.34
N TRP A 268 17.92 -3.75 -6.48
CA TRP A 268 16.61 -4.40 -6.56
C TRP A 268 16.69 -5.90 -6.34
N ASP A 269 17.76 -6.55 -6.82
CA ASP A 269 17.86 -8.01 -6.81
C ASP A 269 19.32 -8.47 -6.70
N ILE A 270 19.55 -9.56 -5.98
CA ILE A 270 20.87 -10.13 -5.69
C ILE A 270 20.83 -11.63 -5.95
N SER A 271 21.71 -12.11 -6.85
CA SER A 271 21.80 -13.53 -7.16
C SER A 271 23.18 -14.08 -6.85
N ILE A 272 23.24 -15.00 -5.90
CA ILE A 272 24.43 -15.78 -5.56
C ILE A 272 24.42 -17.07 -6.37
N ASN A 273 25.55 -17.42 -6.96
CA ASN A 273 25.69 -18.68 -7.67
C ASN A 273 25.64 -19.85 -6.65
N PRO A 274 24.64 -20.75 -6.73
CA PRO A 274 24.45 -21.80 -5.72
C PRO A 274 25.54 -22.88 -5.74
N ALA A 275 26.28 -23.02 -6.84
CA ALA A 275 27.40 -23.97 -6.97
C ALA A 275 28.76 -23.33 -6.67
N ASN A 276 28.85 -22.00 -6.70
CA ASN A 276 30.07 -21.26 -6.41
C ASN A 276 29.74 -19.90 -5.76
N PRO A 277 29.58 -19.83 -4.43
CA PRO A 277 29.22 -18.60 -3.73
C PRO A 277 30.19 -17.44 -3.90
N GLN A 278 31.38 -17.66 -4.49
CA GLN A 278 32.29 -16.58 -4.84
C GLN A 278 31.74 -15.69 -5.96
N GLU A 279 30.88 -16.24 -6.82
CA GLU A 279 30.21 -15.47 -7.87
C GLU A 279 28.85 -14.95 -7.39
N ILE A 280 28.72 -13.62 -7.41
CA ILE A 280 27.50 -12.93 -7.02
C ILE A 280 27.21 -11.86 -8.07
N PHE A 281 25.97 -11.73 -8.49
CA PHE A 281 25.51 -10.59 -9.26
C PHE A 281 24.54 -9.76 -8.42
N ALA A 282 24.56 -8.44 -8.62
CA ALA A 282 23.56 -7.54 -8.06
C ALA A 282 23.05 -6.59 -9.13
N ALA A 283 21.73 -6.51 -9.24
CA ALA A 283 21.02 -5.61 -10.13
C ALA A 283 20.77 -4.27 -9.42
N THR A 284 21.47 -3.23 -9.86
CA THR A 284 21.41 -1.91 -9.23
C THR A 284 20.88 -0.86 -10.19
N ALA A 285 20.41 0.27 -9.67
CA ALA A 285 20.06 1.45 -10.46
C ALA A 285 21.22 1.99 -11.30
N ALA A 286 22.49 1.70 -10.94
CA ALA A 286 23.66 2.05 -11.73
C ALA A 286 24.05 0.98 -12.78
N GLY A 287 23.27 -0.09 -12.88
CA GLY A 287 23.45 -1.25 -13.74
C GLY A 287 23.86 -2.52 -12.99
N LEU A 288 24.14 -3.57 -13.77
CA LEU A 288 24.53 -4.87 -13.27
C LEU A 288 25.98 -4.85 -12.77
N ILE A 289 26.23 -5.34 -11.56
CA ILE A 289 27.57 -5.55 -10.99
C ILE A 289 27.77 -7.01 -10.62
N ARG A 290 29.03 -7.45 -10.59
CA ARG A 290 29.42 -8.83 -10.28
C ARG A 290 30.61 -8.86 -9.34
N SER A 291 30.56 -9.76 -8.35
CA SER A 291 31.72 -10.21 -7.59
C SER A 291 32.13 -11.61 -8.05
N THR A 292 33.43 -11.90 -7.97
CA THR A 292 34.00 -13.24 -8.19
C THR A 292 34.84 -13.71 -7.00
N ASN A 293 34.73 -13.02 -5.87
CA ASN A 293 35.49 -13.27 -4.64
C ASN A 293 34.60 -13.05 -3.40
N GLY A 294 33.36 -13.54 -3.49
CA GLY A 294 32.44 -13.62 -2.36
C GLY A 294 32.07 -12.24 -1.80
N GLY A 295 31.89 -11.25 -2.68
CA GLY A 295 31.50 -9.90 -2.31
C GLY A 295 32.66 -8.97 -1.95
N SER A 296 33.91 -9.44 -1.88
CA SER A 296 35.05 -8.60 -1.48
C SER A 296 35.26 -7.40 -2.41
N THR A 297 35.21 -7.62 -3.72
CA THR A 297 35.27 -6.59 -4.77
C THR A 297 34.21 -6.82 -5.84
N TRP A 298 33.77 -5.74 -6.49
CA TRP A 298 32.71 -5.75 -7.49
C TRP A 298 33.13 -5.02 -8.76
N VAL A 299 32.72 -5.56 -9.91
CA VAL A 299 32.97 -4.98 -11.24
C VAL A 299 31.66 -4.78 -11.98
N LYS A 300 31.55 -3.69 -12.73
CA LYS A 300 30.39 -3.46 -13.61
C LYS A 300 30.39 -4.47 -14.76
N VAL A 301 29.21 -4.96 -15.09
CA VAL A 301 28.98 -5.92 -16.18
C VAL A 301 28.34 -5.17 -17.35
N SER A 302 28.93 -5.33 -18.53
CA SER A 302 28.36 -4.76 -19.76
C SER A 302 27.18 -5.60 -20.25
N LEU A 303 26.05 -4.94 -20.47
CA LEU A 303 24.87 -5.52 -21.11
C LEU A 303 24.73 -4.90 -22.52
N PRO A 304 24.60 -5.70 -23.59
CA PRO A 304 24.41 -5.17 -24.94
C PRO A 304 23.23 -4.20 -25.02
N GLY A 305 23.43 -3.03 -25.63
CA GLY A 305 22.41 -1.97 -25.73
C GLY A 305 22.33 -1.04 -24.53
N VAL A 306 23.08 -1.31 -23.45
CA VAL A 306 23.18 -0.45 -22.26
C VAL A 306 24.43 0.41 -22.34
N THR A 307 24.27 1.70 -22.11
CA THR A 307 25.36 2.70 -22.10
C THR A 307 25.56 3.26 -20.71
N SER A 308 26.58 4.11 -20.52
CA SER A 308 26.78 4.81 -19.23
C SER A 308 25.66 5.81 -18.89
N SER A 309 24.84 6.21 -19.87
CA SER A 309 23.69 7.09 -19.67
C SER A 309 22.36 6.36 -19.57
N THR A 310 22.35 5.03 -19.76
CA THR A 310 21.15 4.23 -19.56
C THR A 310 20.80 4.20 -18.08
N GLU A 311 19.54 4.48 -17.78
CA GLU A 311 19.01 4.43 -16.42
C GLU A 311 17.82 3.49 -16.39
N PHE A 312 17.87 2.54 -15.46
CA PHE A 312 16.87 1.49 -15.34
C PHE A 312 15.67 1.99 -14.54
N GLU A 313 14.47 1.60 -14.99
CA GLU A 313 13.24 1.69 -14.21
C GLU A 313 13.19 0.51 -13.22
N ARG A 314 13.59 -0.68 -13.70
CA ARG A 314 13.88 -1.87 -12.89
C ARG A 314 14.91 -2.76 -13.59
N LEU A 315 15.68 -3.50 -12.82
CA LEU A 315 16.57 -4.57 -13.28
C LEU A 315 16.53 -5.73 -12.27
N GLU A 316 16.39 -6.95 -12.76
CA GLU A 316 16.45 -8.21 -12.01
C GLU A 316 17.58 -9.08 -12.56
N VAL A 317 18.16 -9.94 -11.73
CA VAL A 317 19.22 -10.88 -12.10
C VAL A 317 19.05 -12.22 -11.42
N CYS A 318 19.10 -13.32 -12.18
CA CYS A 318 18.93 -14.64 -11.62
C CYS A 318 19.87 -15.66 -12.27
N HIS A 319 20.66 -16.37 -11.46
CA HIS A 319 21.32 -17.61 -11.88
C HIS A 319 20.26 -18.70 -12.11
N ALA A 320 20.42 -19.49 -13.17
CA ALA A 320 19.60 -20.69 -13.33
C ALA A 320 20.04 -21.75 -12.31
N PRO A 321 19.19 -22.20 -11.36
CA PRO A 321 19.64 -23.08 -10.27
C PRO A 321 20.20 -24.43 -10.74
N SER A 322 19.59 -25.03 -11.78
CA SER A 322 20.05 -26.29 -12.40
C SER A 322 21.34 -26.16 -13.21
N ASN A 323 21.70 -24.96 -13.65
CA ASN A 323 22.94 -24.69 -14.37
C ASN A 323 23.40 -23.25 -14.15
N PRO A 324 24.13 -22.98 -13.04
CA PRO A 324 24.52 -21.62 -12.66
C PRO A 324 25.50 -20.93 -13.62
N ALA A 325 26.04 -21.65 -14.62
CA ALA A 325 26.74 -21.00 -15.73
C ALA A 325 25.80 -20.07 -16.51
N VAL A 326 24.51 -20.40 -16.55
CA VAL A 326 23.45 -19.60 -17.15
C VAL A 326 22.95 -18.56 -16.16
N VAL A 327 22.95 -17.30 -16.59
CA VAL A 327 22.43 -16.17 -15.80
C VAL A 327 21.55 -15.33 -16.70
N TYR A 328 20.41 -14.90 -16.18
CA TYR A 328 19.52 -13.97 -16.86
C TYR A 328 19.56 -12.61 -16.17
N ALA A 329 19.45 -11.56 -16.98
CA ALA A 329 19.14 -10.22 -16.50
C ALA A 329 17.91 -9.72 -17.25
N ALA A 330 16.90 -9.24 -16.54
CA ALA A 330 15.64 -8.75 -17.09
C ALA A 330 15.42 -7.32 -16.63
N ALA A 331 15.03 -6.43 -17.52
CA ALA A 331 14.93 -5.01 -17.19
C ALA A 331 13.82 -4.29 -17.94
N VAL A 332 13.44 -3.15 -17.39
CA VAL A 332 12.75 -2.09 -18.12
C VAL A 332 13.57 -0.81 -18.02
N PHE A 333 13.81 -0.16 -19.14
CA PHE A 333 14.45 1.15 -19.25
C PHE A 333 14.04 1.82 -20.56
N ASP A 334 14.02 3.15 -20.59
CA ASP A 334 13.64 3.93 -21.78
C ASP A 334 12.30 3.46 -22.41
N ASN A 335 11.32 3.10 -21.56
CA ASN A 335 10.01 2.56 -21.97
C ASN A 335 10.12 1.29 -22.85
N HIS A 336 11.14 0.45 -22.60
CA HIS A 336 11.42 -0.78 -23.32
C HIS A 336 11.80 -1.93 -22.35
N ALA A 337 11.24 -3.12 -22.58
CA ALA A 337 11.63 -4.34 -21.86
C ALA A 337 12.78 -5.07 -22.55
N ALA A 338 13.81 -5.41 -21.79
CA ALA A 338 15.01 -6.09 -22.28
C ALA A 338 15.31 -7.35 -21.49
N LEU A 339 15.76 -8.39 -22.19
CA LEU A 339 16.22 -9.64 -21.61
C LEU A 339 17.63 -9.93 -22.11
N TRP A 340 18.53 -10.31 -21.21
CA TRP A 340 19.85 -10.80 -21.55
C TRP A 340 20.11 -12.14 -20.90
N ARG A 341 21.00 -12.90 -21.52
CA ARG A 341 21.44 -14.21 -21.03
C ARG A 341 22.95 -14.34 -21.14
N ARG A 342 23.59 -14.73 -20.04
CA ARG A 342 24.92 -15.33 -20.06
C ARG A 342 24.75 -16.84 -20.24
N ALA A 343 25.43 -17.44 -21.21
CA ALA A 343 25.28 -18.87 -21.52
C ALA A 343 26.29 -19.78 -20.80
N SER A 344 27.42 -19.22 -20.38
CA SER A 344 28.54 -19.95 -19.78
C SER A 344 29.23 -19.12 -18.68
N SER A 345 29.84 -19.79 -17.71
CA SER A 345 30.57 -19.14 -16.61
C SER A 345 31.68 -18.24 -17.16
N GLY A 346 31.73 -16.99 -16.69
CA GLY A 346 32.69 -16.00 -17.18
C GLY A 346 32.44 -15.47 -18.60
N GLY A 347 31.43 -15.98 -19.31
CA GLY A 347 31.03 -15.48 -20.63
C GLY A 347 30.32 -14.13 -20.58
N ALA A 348 30.19 -13.49 -21.74
CA ALA A 348 29.43 -12.26 -21.89
C ALA A 348 27.92 -12.51 -21.92
N PHE A 349 27.13 -11.48 -21.61
CA PHE A 349 25.69 -11.47 -21.82
C PHE A 349 25.37 -11.20 -23.30
N SER A 350 24.39 -11.93 -23.84
CA SER A 350 23.80 -11.70 -25.16
C SER A 350 22.33 -11.29 -25.03
N VAL A 351 21.82 -10.52 -26.00
CA VAL A 351 20.40 -10.14 -26.06
C VAL A 351 19.52 -11.37 -26.31
N GLU A 352 18.39 -11.43 -25.62
CA GLU A 352 17.33 -12.42 -25.78
C GLU A 352 15.99 -11.70 -26.01
N LYS A 353 14.97 -12.44 -26.45
CA LYS A 353 13.65 -11.88 -26.74
C LYS A 353 12.79 -11.82 -25.46
N ALA A 354 12.53 -10.63 -24.97
CA ALA A 354 11.55 -10.37 -23.89
C ALA A 354 10.10 -10.67 -24.34
N PRO A 355 9.14 -10.87 -23.40
CA PRO A 355 7.73 -11.00 -23.74
C PRO A 355 7.19 -9.70 -24.38
N ALA A 356 6.11 -9.83 -25.14
CA ALA A 356 5.36 -8.67 -25.63
C ALA A 356 4.53 -8.06 -24.47
N MET A 357 5.18 -7.19 -23.70
CA MET A 357 4.58 -6.45 -22.58
C MET A 357 3.71 -5.30 -23.07
N LYS A 358 2.62 -5.01 -22.36
CA LYS A 358 1.75 -3.88 -22.67
C LYS A 358 2.43 -2.58 -22.21
N PRO A 359 2.69 -1.62 -23.12
CA PRO A 359 3.34 -0.37 -22.73
C PRO A 359 2.57 0.41 -21.66
N SER A 360 1.23 0.39 -21.73
CA SER A 360 0.39 1.20 -20.85
C SER A 360 0.30 0.70 -19.41
N GLU A 361 0.66 -0.55 -19.18
CA GLU A 361 0.47 -1.29 -17.93
C GLU A 361 1.84 -1.83 -17.48
N ASP A 362 2.28 -2.93 -18.09
CA ASP A 362 3.48 -3.68 -17.68
C ASP A 362 4.79 -2.87 -17.75
N ILE A 363 4.94 -1.98 -18.75
CA ILE A 363 6.18 -1.19 -18.90
C ILE A 363 6.17 0.01 -17.96
N ARG A 364 5.11 0.85 -18.01
CA ARG A 364 5.04 2.09 -17.23
C ARG A 364 4.99 1.89 -15.72
N GLN A 365 4.60 0.70 -15.24
CA GLN A 365 4.51 0.38 -13.82
C GLN A 365 5.65 -0.53 -13.32
N ALA A 366 6.58 -0.96 -14.18
CA ALA A 366 7.69 -1.86 -13.80
C ALA A 366 8.57 -1.35 -12.64
N TRP A 367 8.61 -0.03 -12.41
CA TRP A 367 9.29 0.55 -11.25
C TRP A 367 8.63 0.17 -9.91
N TYR A 368 7.37 -0.28 -9.93
CA TYR A 368 6.54 -0.65 -8.78
C TYR A 368 6.32 -2.18 -8.73
N ASP A 369 5.90 -2.80 -9.82
CA ASP A 369 5.58 -4.23 -9.87
C ASP A 369 6.48 -4.96 -10.88
N PHE A 370 7.54 -5.61 -10.41
CA PHE A 370 8.40 -6.35 -11.32
C PHE A 370 9.22 -7.40 -10.58
N CYS A 371 9.26 -8.61 -11.13
CA CYS A 371 10.06 -9.70 -10.61
C CYS A 371 10.43 -10.68 -11.73
N PHE A 372 11.54 -11.39 -11.58
CA PHE A 372 11.98 -12.37 -12.57
C PHE A 372 12.52 -13.63 -11.90
N ALA A 373 12.15 -14.80 -12.41
CA ALA A 373 12.61 -16.07 -11.85
C ALA A 373 12.94 -17.09 -12.95
N VAL A 374 13.95 -17.92 -12.70
CA VAL A 374 14.33 -19.03 -13.57
C VAL A 374 13.90 -20.34 -12.92
N SER A 375 13.34 -21.26 -13.71
CA SER A 375 12.94 -22.58 -13.19
C SER A 375 14.13 -23.31 -12.57
N PRO A 376 13.99 -23.88 -11.35
CA PRO A 376 15.08 -24.60 -10.72
C PRO A 376 15.49 -25.86 -11.51
N ALA A 377 14.58 -26.46 -12.27
CA ALA A 377 14.85 -27.68 -13.05
C ALA A 377 15.27 -27.44 -14.51
N ASN A 378 15.04 -26.25 -15.06
CA ASN A 378 15.29 -26.00 -16.48
C ASN A 378 15.78 -24.56 -16.73
N PRO A 379 17.05 -24.37 -17.14
CA PRO A 379 17.60 -23.04 -17.38
C PRO A 379 16.98 -22.33 -18.59
N ASN A 380 16.18 -23.00 -19.41
CA ASN A 380 15.48 -22.42 -20.56
C ASN A 380 14.02 -22.07 -20.26
N LEU A 381 13.57 -22.24 -19.02
CA LEU A 381 12.22 -21.89 -18.59
C LEU A 381 12.29 -20.75 -17.56
N VAL A 382 11.65 -19.62 -17.87
CA VAL A 382 11.69 -18.41 -17.04
C VAL A 382 10.29 -17.85 -16.82
N TYR A 383 10.17 -17.01 -15.80
CA TYR A 383 8.95 -16.34 -15.38
C TYR A 383 9.24 -14.86 -15.20
N TRP A 384 8.37 -14.02 -15.77
CA TRP A 384 8.49 -12.56 -15.77
C TRP A 384 7.21 -11.98 -15.19
N GLY A 385 7.29 -11.41 -14.00
CA GLY A 385 6.22 -10.67 -13.36
C GLY A 385 6.30 -9.18 -13.67
N ALA A 386 5.16 -8.60 -13.98
CA ALA A 386 4.87 -7.18 -14.06
C ALA A 386 3.42 -6.99 -13.57
N VAL A 387 2.66 -6.03 -14.11
CA VAL A 387 1.20 -6.02 -14.01
C VAL A 387 0.60 -7.40 -14.36
N HIS A 388 1.11 -8.04 -15.42
CA HIS A 388 0.84 -9.45 -15.74
C HIS A 388 2.04 -10.36 -15.45
N LEU A 389 1.77 -11.66 -15.32
CA LEU A 389 2.76 -12.72 -15.19
C LEU A 389 2.89 -13.47 -16.50
N TYR A 390 4.13 -13.63 -16.97
CA TYR A 390 4.47 -14.35 -18.20
C TYR A 390 5.36 -15.56 -17.91
N LYS A 391 5.13 -16.65 -18.64
CA LYS A 391 6.00 -17.82 -18.71
C LYS A 391 6.71 -17.85 -20.06
N GLY A 392 8.03 -17.94 -20.05
CA GLY A 392 8.87 -18.00 -21.25
C GLY A 392 9.58 -19.33 -21.36
N SER A 393 9.47 -19.99 -22.51
CA SER A 393 10.26 -21.20 -22.84
C SER A 393 11.17 -20.93 -24.03
N ARG A 394 12.46 -21.15 -23.84
CA ARG A 394 13.50 -20.91 -24.84
C ARG A 394 13.83 -22.21 -25.60
N SER A 395 13.84 -22.13 -26.93
CA SER A 395 14.40 -23.16 -27.82
C SER A 395 15.89 -22.87 -28.10
N ALA A 396 16.49 -23.46 -29.14
CA ALA A 396 17.86 -23.11 -29.52
C ALA A 396 18.01 -21.62 -29.91
N SER A 397 16.99 -21.05 -30.58
CA SER A 397 17.05 -19.70 -31.19
C SER A 397 15.78 -18.86 -31.06
N SER A 398 14.75 -19.33 -30.34
CA SER A 398 13.48 -18.61 -30.21
C SER A 398 12.87 -18.72 -28.82
N TRP A 399 11.91 -17.84 -28.54
CA TRP A 399 11.12 -17.82 -27.30
C TRP A 399 9.64 -18.02 -27.59
N ASN A 400 9.00 -18.85 -26.75
CA ASN A 400 7.55 -18.91 -26.63
C ASN A 400 7.14 -18.27 -25.30
N TRP A 401 6.39 -17.17 -25.36
CA TRP A 401 5.90 -16.44 -24.20
C TRP A 401 4.39 -16.61 -24.05
N GLN A 402 3.93 -16.90 -22.84
CA GLN A 402 2.53 -17.03 -22.52
C GLN A 402 2.19 -16.15 -21.31
N ASN A 403 1.13 -15.34 -21.40
CA ASN A 403 0.52 -14.71 -20.23
C ASN A 403 -0.19 -15.78 -19.39
N ILE A 404 0.17 -15.87 -18.13
CA ILE A 404 -0.32 -16.90 -17.20
C ILE A 404 -1.11 -16.32 -16.02
N SER A 405 -1.44 -15.03 -16.04
CA SER A 405 -2.27 -14.40 -15.01
C SER A 405 -3.76 -14.64 -15.23
N SER A 406 -4.19 -14.59 -16.50
CA SER A 406 -5.60 -14.71 -16.87
C SER A 406 -5.94 -16.09 -17.40
N ARG A 407 -6.90 -16.76 -16.76
CA ARG A 407 -7.18 -18.18 -16.99
C ARG A 407 -8.62 -18.47 -17.43
N ASN A 408 -8.74 -19.49 -18.27
CA ASN A 408 -10.03 -20.07 -18.66
C ASN A 408 -10.47 -21.20 -17.70
N SER A 409 -9.53 -21.78 -16.95
CA SER A 409 -9.73 -22.84 -15.96
C SER A 409 -8.71 -22.68 -14.83
N GLY A 410 -9.10 -23.00 -13.59
CA GLY A 410 -8.38 -22.59 -12.38
C GLY A 410 -8.56 -21.11 -12.05
N ASP A 411 -7.89 -20.65 -10.99
CA ASP A 411 -7.96 -19.25 -10.59
C ASP A 411 -7.15 -18.37 -11.55
N SER A 412 -7.64 -17.16 -11.84
CA SER A 412 -6.78 -16.07 -12.30
C SER A 412 -6.07 -15.46 -11.09
N ILE A 413 -4.92 -14.80 -11.30
CA ILE A 413 -4.24 -14.10 -10.21
C ILE A 413 -4.51 -12.61 -10.28
N HIS A 414 -4.41 -11.94 -9.13
CA HIS A 414 -4.51 -10.48 -9.04
C HIS A 414 -3.37 -9.82 -9.84
N PRO A 415 -3.58 -8.63 -10.44
CA PRO A 415 -2.50 -7.84 -11.03
C PRO A 415 -1.37 -7.49 -10.07
N ASP A 416 -0.30 -6.93 -10.66
CA ASP A 416 0.81 -6.26 -9.96
C ASP A 416 1.69 -7.29 -9.21
N GLN A 417 2.56 -8.00 -9.95
CA GLN A 417 3.39 -9.07 -9.39
C GLN A 417 4.67 -8.53 -8.73
N HIS A 418 4.81 -8.76 -7.43
CA HIS A 418 5.94 -8.30 -6.63
C HIS A 418 6.99 -9.39 -6.38
N HIS A 419 6.60 -10.66 -6.31
CA HIS A 419 7.56 -11.73 -6.02
C HIS A 419 7.13 -13.10 -6.54
N LEU A 420 8.12 -13.90 -6.94
CA LEU A 420 7.96 -15.29 -7.39
C LEU A 420 8.91 -16.20 -6.61
N ALA A 421 8.39 -17.31 -6.08
CA ALA A 421 9.19 -18.30 -5.37
C ALA A 421 8.83 -19.72 -5.79
N PHE A 422 9.85 -20.55 -5.99
CA PHE A 422 9.66 -21.98 -6.23
C PHE A 422 9.72 -22.77 -4.93
N ASP A 423 8.95 -23.85 -4.86
CA ASP A 423 9.13 -24.83 -3.79
C ASP A 423 10.50 -25.51 -3.95
N PRO A 424 11.38 -25.49 -2.94
CA PRO A 424 12.69 -26.10 -3.01
C PRO A 424 12.63 -27.64 -3.14
N SER A 425 11.51 -28.26 -2.77
CA SER A 425 11.29 -29.71 -2.88
C SER A 425 10.66 -30.14 -4.22
N ASP A 426 10.01 -29.21 -4.93
CA ASP A 426 9.37 -29.48 -6.22
C ASP A 426 9.47 -28.27 -7.18
N PRO A 427 10.31 -28.34 -8.22
CA PRO A 427 10.55 -27.22 -9.14
C PRO A 427 9.35 -26.91 -10.07
N SER A 428 8.28 -27.71 -10.01
CA SER A 428 7.02 -27.43 -10.72
C SER A 428 6.05 -26.58 -9.89
N VAL A 429 6.27 -26.47 -8.58
CA VAL A 429 5.44 -25.66 -7.68
C VAL A 429 5.97 -24.23 -7.63
N LEU A 430 5.11 -23.27 -7.97
CA LEU A 430 5.41 -21.85 -8.05
C LEU A 430 4.41 -21.05 -7.21
N TYR A 431 4.90 -20.10 -6.43
CA TYR A 431 4.11 -19.12 -5.69
C TYR A 431 4.28 -17.74 -6.32
N ALA A 432 3.19 -16.97 -6.38
CA ALA A 432 3.17 -15.59 -6.84
C ALA A 432 2.57 -14.68 -5.77
N CYS A 433 3.29 -13.63 -5.40
CA CYS A 433 2.85 -12.58 -4.48
C CYS A 433 2.54 -11.30 -5.25
N ASN A 434 1.41 -10.67 -4.93
CA ASN A 434 0.88 -9.50 -5.63
C ASN A 434 -0.05 -8.67 -4.71
N ASP A 435 -0.68 -7.64 -5.27
CA ASP A 435 -1.56 -6.70 -4.53
C ASP A 435 -2.86 -7.36 -3.99
N GLY A 436 -3.17 -8.57 -4.43
CA GLY A 436 -4.29 -9.39 -3.95
C GLY A 436 -3.88 -10.54 -3.02
N GLY A 437 -2.60 -10.66 -2.69
CA GLY A 437 -2.07 -11.65 -1.75
C GLY A 437 -1.19 -12.72 -2.42
N VAL A 438 -1.42 -13.99 -2.07
CA VAL A 438 -0.57 -15.11 -2.54
C VAL A 438 -1.35 -16.20 -3.26
N PHE A 439 -0.79 -16.63 -4.39
CA PHE A 439 -1.33 -17.67 -5.26
C PHE A 439 -0.30 -18.77 -5.48
N ARG A 440 -0.76 -20.03 -5.51
CA ARG A 440 0.08 -21.21 -5.74
C ARG A 440 -0.31 -21.91 -7.02
N SER A 441 0.69 -22.32 -7.79
CA SER A 441 0.55 -23.22 -8.92
C SER A 441 1.34 -24.50 -8.67
N SER A 442 0.75 -25.67 -8.90
CA SER A 442 1.43 -26.97 -8.78
C SER A 442 1.97 -27.51 -10.10
N ASN A 443 1.94 -26.71 -11.17
CA ASN A 443 2.22 -27.16 -12.55
C ASN A 443 2.86 -26.04 -13.38
N GLY A 444 3.75 -25.28 -12.74
CA GLY A 444 4.57 -24.26 -13.37
C GLY A 444 3.75 -23.15 -14.01
N GLY A 445 2.67 -22.74 -13.34
CA GLY A 445 1.82 -21.61 -13.70
C GLY A 445 0.55 -21.98 -14.45
N THR A 446 0.36 -23.22 -14.93
CA THR A 446 -0.78 -23.60 -15.80
C THR A 446 -2.14 -23.38 -15.12
N ASN A 447 -2.27 -23.79 -13.86
CA ASN A 447 -3.42 -23.51 -13.00
C ASN A 447 -2.94 -22.85 -11.71
N TRP A 448 -3.76 -21.93 -11.18
CA TRP A 448 -3.52 -21.29 -9.88
C TRP A 448 -4.60 -21.66 -8.87
N LYS A 449 -4.21 -21.58 -7.60
CA LYS A 449 -5.07 -21.65 -6.42
C LYS A 449 -4.73 -20.49 -5.50
N SER A 450 -5.72 -19.72 -5.09
CA SER A 450 -5.59 -18.72 -4.02
C SER A 450 -5.25 -19.38 -2.68
N LEU A 451 -4.29 -18.79 -1.95
CA LEU A 451 -3.96 -19.15 -0.56
C LEU A 451 -4.34 -18.04 0.42
N ASN A 452 -5.30 -17.18 0.05
CA ASN A 452 -5.72 -16.02 0.84
C ASN A 452 -6.70 -16.29 2.02
N PRO A 453 -7.45 -17.40 2.12
CA PRO A 453 -8.29 -17.67 3.29
C PRO A 453 -7.53 -17.60 4.62
N GLY A 454 -7.96 -16.71 5.52
CA GLY A 454 -7.35 -16.50 6.84
C GLY A 454 -6.33 -15.35 6.89
N LEU A 455 -5.95 -14.77 5.76
CA LEU A 455 -5.04 -13.62 5.71
C LEU A 455 -5.81 -12.31 5.89
N SER A 456 -5.67 -11.69 7.06
CA SER A 456 -6.22 -10.36 7.35
C SER A 456 -5.21 -9.27 7.04
N ILE A 457 -4.93 -9.06 5.75
CA ILE A 457 -3.93 -8.09 5.27
C ILE A 457 -4.47 -7.03 4.31
N THR A 458 -5.79 -6.86 4.25
CA THR A 458 -6.42 -5.84 3.41
C THR A 458 -6.12 -4.42 3.90
N GLU A 459 -5.90 -3.50 2.96
CA GLU A 459 -5.54 -2.10 3.18
C GLU A 459 -6.77 -1.20 3.19
N PHE A 460 -7.41 -1.00 4.35
CA PHE A 460 -8.47 0.00 4.46
C PHE A 460 -7.89 1.41 4.55
N GLU A 461 -8.45 2.31 3.74
CA GLU A 461 -8.16 3.74 3.79
C GLU A 461 -9.22 4.48 4.59
N PHE A 462 -10.49 4.13 4.38
CA PHE A 462 -11.64 4.75 5.03
C PHE A 462 -12.69 3.71 5.37
N ILE A 463 -13.46 3.94 6.44
CA ILE A 463 -14.61 3.09 6.83
C ILE A 463 -15.80 3.94 7.27
N VAL A 464 -17.00 3.44 7.04
CA VAL A 464 -18.24 4.05 7.56
C VAL A 464 -19.22 2.96 7.99
N HIS A 465 -20.11 3.30 8.92
CA HIS A 465 -21.25 2.47 9.31
C HIS A 465 -22.57 3.22 9.15
N LEU A 466 -23.67 2.51 9.31
CA LEU A 466 -24.97 3.09 9.61
C LEU A 466 -25.21 3.02 11.11
N GLU A 467 -25.51 4.15 11.75
CA GLU A 467 -25.79 4.22 13.20
C GLU A 467 -27.04 3.42 13.60
N SER A 468 -27.96 3.23 12.66
CA SER A 468 -29.16 2.41 12.84
C SER A 468 -28.94 0.90 12.69
N GLN A 469 -27.76 0.46 12.23
CA GLN A 469 -27.46 -0.96 11.97
C GLN A 469 -26.25 -1.39 12.78
N ASP A 470 -26.44 -2.35 13.68
CA ASP A 470 -25.37 -2.82 14.60
C ASP A 470 -24.11 -3.29 13.86
N GLU A 471 -24.29 -3.89 12.68
CA GLU A 471 -23.29 -4.72 12.01
C GLU A 471 -22.85 -4.19 10.65
N TRP A 472 -23.58 -3.22 10.08
CA TRP A 472 -23.35 -2.76 8.72
C TRP A 472 -22.11 -1.85 8.64
N LEU A 473 -21.18 -2.19 7.74
CA LEU A 473 -20.04 -1.36 7.37
C LEU A 473 -19.78 -1.42 5.86
N ILE A 474 -19.20 -0.35 5.35
CA ILE A 474 -18.42 -0.37 4.11
C ILE A 474 -17.05 0.29 4.34
N GLY A 475 -16.10 0.03 3.46
CA GLY A 475 -14.83 0.74 3.46
C GLY A 475 -14.11 0.65 2.13
N GLY A 476 -13.42 1.73 1.77
CA GLY A 476 -12.55 1.78 0.61
C GLY A 476 -11.20 1.15 0.90
N THR A 477 -10.68 0.38 -0.05
CA THR A 477 -9.41 -0.33 0.07
C THR A 477 -8.48 -0.11 -1.12
N GLN A 478 -7.18 -0.18 -0.87
CA GLN A 478 -6.17 -0.11 -1.93
C GLN A 478 -6.26 -1.35 -2.84
N ASP A 479 -6.35 -1.12 -4.16
CA ASP A 479 -6.38 -2.09 -5.27
C ASP A 479 -7.47 -3.21 -5.22
N ASN A 480 -8.14 -3.38 -4.08
CA ASN A 480 -9.18 -4.38 -3.82
C ASN A 480 -10.59 -3.77 -3.77
N GLY A 481 -10.73 -2.51 -4.19
CA GLY A 481 -12.00 -1.82 -4.38
C GLY A 481 -12.67 -1.38 -3.09
N THR A 482 -14.00 -1.26 -3.12
CA THR A 482 -14.80 -0.99 -1.93
C THR A 482 -15.38 -2.29 -1.43
N LEU A 483 -15.25 -2.53 -0.13
CA LEU A 483 -15.74 -3.73 0.54
C LEU A 483 -16.96 -3.40 1.40
N GLY A 484 -17.93 -4.32 1.43
CA GLY A 484 -19.12 -4.23 2.27
C GLY A 484 -19.27 -5.42 3.19
N ASN A 485 -19.62 -5.14 4.44
CA ASN A 485 -19.94 -6.12 5.47
C ASN A 485 -21.25 -5.71 6.14
N ASP A 486 -22.35 -6.08 5.52
CA ASP A 486 -23.71 -5.68 5.93
C ASP A 486 -24.26 -6.50 7.12
N THR A 487 -23.66 -7.65 7.40
CA THR A 487 -24.13 -8.67 8.36
C THR A 487 -23.04 -9.15 9.33
N ASN A 488 -21.94 -8.40 9.46
CA ASN A 488 -20.77 -8.76 10.28
C ASN A 488 -20.27 -10.21 10.05
N SER A 489 -20.35 -10.69 8.81
CA SER A 489 -20.06 -12.09 8.46
C SER A 489 -19.00 -12.19 7.38
N THR A 490 -19.21 -11.52 6.25
CA THR A 490 -18.38 -11.61 5.05
C THR A 490 -18.19 -10.22 4.48
N TRP A 491 -16.94 -9.85 4.24
CA TRP A 491 -16.61 -8.66 3.45
C TRP A 491 -16.64 -9.02 1.97
N ASN A 492 -17.67 -8.54 1.27
CA ASN A 492 -17.81 -8.73 -0.16
C ASN A 492 -17.21 -7.55 -0.90
N GLN A 493 -16.62 -7.82 -2.06
CA GLN A 493 -16.25 -6.76 -2.99
C GLN A 493 -17.52 -6.20 -3.61
N ILE A 494 -17.90 -4.99 -3.19
CA ILE A 494 -19.12 -4.30 -3.65
C ILE A 494 -18.81 -3.30 -4.75
N ALA A 495 -17.57 -2.85 -4.90
CA ALA A 495 -17.07 -2.13 -6.07
C ALA A 495 -15.61 -2.50 -6.37
N LEU A 496 -15.19 -2.35 -7.63
CA LEU A 496 -13.84 -2.71 -8.11
C LEU A 496 -12.86 -1.53 -7.99
N GLY A 497 -11.59 -1.68 -8.38
CA GLY A 497 -10.62 -0.58 -8.48
C GLY A 497 -9.96 -0.18 -7.16
N ASP A 498 -9.64 1.11 -6.99
CA ASP A 498 -9.15 1.66 -5.72
C ASP A 498 -10.32 2.32 -4.99
N GLY A 499 -10.74 1.73 -3.86
CA GLY A 499 -11.75 2.34 -3.00
C GLY A 499 -11.15 3.48 -2.19
N GLY A 500 -11.78 4.65 -2.23
CA GLY A 500 -11.43 5.84 -1.48
C GLY A 500 -12.36 6.07 -0.29
N ASP A 501 -12.66 7.34 -0.04
CA ASP A 501 -13.53 7.76 1.06
C ASP A 501 -14.97 7.24 0.88
N CYS A 502 -15.72 7.12 1.97
CA CYS A 502 -17.06 6.55 2.00
C CYS A 502 -17.99 7.28 2.98
N GLY A 503 -19.30 7.22 2.74
CA GLY A 503 -20.29 7.92 3.54
C GLY A 503 -21.59 7.14 3.64
N ALA A 504 -22.37 7.38 4.68
CA ALA A 504 -23.66 6.73 4.89
C ALA A 504 -24.67 7.71 5.49
N ASP A 505 -25.95 7.55 5.11
CA ASP A 505 -27.05 8.32 5.66
C ASP A 505 -28.12 7.41 6.26
N ASP A 506 -28.32 7.54 7.57
CA ASP A 506 -29.31 6.76 8.31
C ASP A 506 -30.76 7.15 8.03
N LEU A 507 -31.04 8.38 7.60
CA LEU A 507 -32.40 8.83 7.38
C LEU A 507 -32.99 8.24 6.10
N GLN A 508 -32.22 8.24 5.02
CA GLN A 508 -32.59 7.78 3.69
C GLN A 508 -32.14 6.34 3.42
N LYS A 509 -31.33 5.75 4.30
CA LYS A 509 -30.70 4.42 4.12
C LYS A 509 -29.88 4.35 2.83
N LEU A 510 -29.05 5.37 2.63
CA LEU A 510 -28.15 5.46 1.48
C LEU A 510 -26.71 5.26 1.92
N CYS A 511 -25.90 4.73 0.99
CA CYS A 511 -24.46 4.64 1.16
C CYS A 511 -23.75 5.19 -0.08
N TYR A 512 -22.53 5.66 0.15
CA TYR A 512 -21.68 6.33 -0.81
C TYR A 512 -20.29 5.75 -0.70
N HIS A 513 -19.64 5.61 -1.85
CA HIS A 513 -18.22 5.37 -1.90
C HIS A 513 -17.61 6.21 -3.01
N SER A 514 -16.32 6.47 -2.89
CA SER A 514 -15.55 7.19 -3.89
C SER A 514 -14.38 6.35 -4.37
N TYR A 515 -13.83 6.72 -5.52
CA TYR A 515 -12.58 6.18 -6.03
C TYR A 515 -11.46 7.19 -5.82
N TYR A 516 -10.34 7.03 -6.52
CA TYR A 516 -9.37 8.10 -6.66
C TYR A 516 -9.96 9.31 -7.40
N GLY A 517 -9.53 10.52 -7.05
CA GLY A 517 -10.09 11.76 -7.61
C GLY A 517 -11.53 12.02 -7.16
N MET A 518 -12.29 12.79 -7.95
CA MET A 518 -13.58 13.34 -7.54
C MET A 518 -14.79 12.43 -7.85
N TRP A 519 -14.56 11.18 -8.23
CA TRP A 519 -15.62 10.22 -8.56
C TRP A 519 -16.37 9.74 -7.31
N ILE A 520 -17.70 9.68 -7.39
CA ILE A 520 -18.59 9.20 -6.32
C ILE A 520 -19.71 8.35 -6.92
N GLU A 521 -20.03 7.24 -6.26
CA GLU A 521 -21.25 6.48 -6.52
C GLU A 521 -22.09 6.37 -5.25
N ARG A 522 -23.40 6.27 -5.46
CA ARG A 522 -24.42 6.13 -4.41
C ARG A 522 -25.26 4.89 -4.66
N ALA A 523 -25.62 4.19 -3.60
CA ALA A 523 -26.58 3.09 -3.64
C ALA A 523 -27.54 3.13 -2.46
N ALA A 524 -28.60 2.31 -2.50
CA ALA A 524 -29.28 1.93 -1.28
C ALA A 524 -28.29 1.16 -0.39
N ALA A 525 -28.32 1.41 0.92
CA ALA A 525 -27.48 0.69 1.86
C ALA A 525 -28.07 -0.66 2.27
N LEU A 526 -29.40 -0.80 2.16
CA LEU A 526 -30.16 -1.95 2.63
C LEU A 526 -31.19 -2.40 1.59
N GLY A 527 -31.63 -3.65 1.73
CA GLY A 527 -32.71 -4.24 0.93
C GLY A 527 -32.24 -4.80 -0.43
N PRO A 528 -33.17 -5.17 -1.32
CA PRO A 528 -32.85 -5.89 -2.55
C PRO A 528 -31.99 -5.13 -3.56
N LYS A 529 -31.86 -3.81 -3.40
CA LYS A 529 -31.03 -2.93 -4.24
C LYS A 529 -29.77 -2.44 -3.51
N ALA A 530 -29.41 -3.09 -2.40
CA ALA A 530 -28.22 -2.74 -1.66
C ALA A 530 -26.99 -2.81 -2.59
N PHE A 531 -26.19 -1.75 -2.61
CA PHE A 531 -24.99 -1.64 -3.45
C PHE A 531 -25.23 -1.68 -4.97
N ASP A 532 -26.47 -1.46 -5.43
CA ASP A 532 -26.76 -1.13 -6.84
C ASP A 532 -26.29 0.31 -7.11
N TRP A 533 -25.01 0.46 -7.49
CA TRP A 533 -24.35 1.75 -7.62
C TRP A 533 -24.89 2.62 -8.76
N VAL A 534 -25.03 3.91 -8.47
CA VAL A 534 -25.33 4.97 -9.43
C VAL A 534 -24.26 6.05 -9.31
N GLU A 535 -23.65 6.40 -10.43
CA GLU A 535 -22.69 7.51 -10.51
C GLU A 535 -23.39 8.85 -10.18
N VAL A 536 -22.82 9.58 -9.22
CA VAL A 536 -23.33 10.85 -8.71
C VAL A 536 -22.21 11.88 -8.53
N SER A 537 -21.12 11.73 -9.29
CA SER A 537 -19.94 12.60 -9.19
C SER A 537 -20.28 14.07 -9.51
N PRO A 538 -19.60 15.06 -8.88
CA PRO A 538 -19.67 16.44 -9.34
C PRO A 538 -19.19 16.57 -10.80
N PRO A 539 -19.61 17.61 -11.53
CA PRO A 539 -19.19 17.84 -12.91
C PRO A 539 -17.77 18.44 -12.99
N PHE A 540 -16.76 17.72 -12.51
CA PHE A 540 -15.36 18.16 -12.52
C PHE A 540 -14.67 17.94 -13.88
N SER A 541 -13.65 18.73 -14.19
CA SER A 541 -12.83 18.57 -15.41
C SER A 541 -11.72 17.51 -15.23
N GLU A 542 -11.22 16.93 -16.31
CA GLU A 542 -10.17 15.89 -16.22
C GLU A 542 -8.86 16.36 -15.56
N ASP A 543 -8.56 17.65 -15.64
CA ASP A 543 -7.41 18.31 -15.04
C ASP A 543 -7.66 18.80 -13.61
N TYR A 544 -8.85 18.58 -13.06
CA TYR A 544 -9.22 19.02 -11.73
C TYR A 544 -8.26 18.47 -10.67
N GLU A 545 -7.69 19.38 -9.87
CA GLU A 545 -6.71 19.04 -8.86
C GLU A 545 -7.37 18.61 -7.55
N ALA A 546 -6.97 17.45 -7.06
CA ALA A 546 -7.37 16.90 -5.78
C ALA A 546 -6.30 15.92 -5.27
N LEU A 547 -6.39 15.53 -4.00
CA LEU A 547 -5.60 14.43 -3.45
C LEU A 547 -5.93 13.11 -4.18
N PHE A 548 -5.10 12.07 -4.00
CA PHE A 548 -5.41 10.76 -4.60
C PHE A 548 -6.75 10.23 -4.10
N TYR A 549 -6.94 10.23 -2.78
CA TYR A 549 -8.25 10.07 -2.13
C TYR A 549 -8.70 11.43 -1.57
N PRO A 550 -9.55 12.19 -2.27
CA PRO A 550 -10.06 13.45 -1.76
C PRO A 550 -11.10 13.21 -0.66
N PRO A 551 -11.19 14.08 0.36
CA PRO A 551 -12.12 13.90 1.47
C PRO A 551 -13.58 14.08 1.02
N MET A 552 -14.47 13.29 1.61
CA MET A 552 -15.92 13.31 1.40
C MET A 552 -16.64 13.28 2.75
N ASP A 553 -17.84 13.86 2.82
CA ASP A 553 -18.74 13.65 3.96
C ASP A 553 -20.21 13.65 3.50
N VAL A 554 -21.07 12.96 4.26
CA VAL A 554 -22.49 12.76 3.95
C VAL A 554 -23.33 13.01 5.19
N ARG A 555 -24.39 13.81 5.05
CA ARG A 555 -25.36 14.03 6.12
C ARG A 555 -26.75 14.36 5.60
N GLY A 556 -27.72 13.49 5.84
CA GLY A 556 -29.08 13.67 5.34
C GLY A 556 -29.06 13.69 3.81
N ASN A 557 -29.53 14.79 3.22
CA ASN A 557 -29.46 14.97 1.78
C ASN A 557 -28.15 15.62 1.29
N ILE A 558 -27.28 16.04 2.21
CA ILE A 558 -26.08 16.78 1.85
C ILE A 558 -24.92 15.83 1.60
N VAL A 559 -24.25 15.99 0.46
CA VAL A 559 -22.99 15.31 0.13
C VAL A 559 -21.96 16.39 -0.18
N ALA A 560 -20.79 16.30 0.44
CA ALA A 560 -19.67 17.21 0.20
C ALA A 560 -18.45 16.42 -0.28
N LYS A 561 -17.76 16.90 -1.31
CA LYS A 561 -16.50 16.34 -1.81
C LYS A 561 -15.56 17.49 -2.16
N ALA A 562 -14.31 17.43 -1.72
CA ALA A 562 -13.40 18.56 -1.86
C ALA A 562 -12.07 18.18 -2.53
N GLY A 563 -11.66 18.99 -3.51
CA GLY A 563 -10.31 19.01 -4.07
C GLY A 563 -9.69 20.38 -3.85
N VAL A 564 -9.32 21.09 -4.91
CA VAL A 564 -8.92 22.52 -4.81
C VAL A 564 -10.10 23.48 -4.59
N THR A 565 -11.32 23.03 -4.86
CA THR A 565 -12.58 23.69 -4.50
C THR A 565 -13.48 22.71 -3.74
N LEU A 566 -14.59 23.21 -3.19
CA LEU A 566 -15.58 22.41 -2.48
C LEU A 566 -16.82 22.24 -3.36
N TRP A 567 -17.21 20.98 -3.60
CA TRP A 567 -18.45 20.62 -4.25
C TRP A 567 -19.46 20.17 -3.20
N VAL A 568 -20.67 20.73 -3.24
CA VAL A 568 -21.77 20.39 -2.32
C VAL A 568 -23.03 20.07 -3.10
N SER A 569 -23.67 18.95 -2.76
CA SER A 569 -25.01 18.59 -3.21
C SER A 569 -25.96 18.62 -2.04
N ASP A 570 -27.17 19.16 -2.23
CA ASP A 570 -28.27 19.13 -1.24
C ASP A 570 -29.35 18.10 -1.55
N ASP A 571 -29.15 17.29 -2.58
CA ASP A 571 -30.15 16.35 -3.10
C ASP A 571 -29.54 14.97 -3.36
N LYS A 572 -28.63 14.57 -2.46
CA LYS A 572 -28.02 13.25 -2.38
C LYS A 572 -27.00 13.00 -3.50
N GLY A 573 -26.51 14.02 -4.19
CA GLY A 573 -25.54 13.93 -5.30
C GLY A 573 -26.16 14.06 -6.69
N ASN A 574 -27.43 14.46 -6.83
CA ASN A 574 -28.04 14.59 -8.16
C ASN A 574 -27.69 15.94 -8.82
N ASN A 575 -27.57 17.00 -8.02
CA ASN A 575 -27.13 18.33 -8.45
C ASN A 575 -26.03 18.83 -7.51
N TRP A 576 -25.09 19.59 -8.07
CA TRP A 576 -23.89 20.05 -7.38
C TRP A 576 -23.68 21.55 -7.54
N GLU A 577 -23.29 22.20 -6.45
CA GLU A 577 -22.81 23.57 -6.39
C GLU A 577 -21.32 23.57 -6.08
N GLU A 578 -20.53 24.30 -6.86
CA GLU A 578 -19.10 24.50 -6.61
C GLU A 578 -18.87 25.83 -5.91
N LEU A 579 -17.97 25.84 -4.93
CA LEU A 579 -17.48 27.07 -4.32
C LEU A 579 -15.99 27.00 -3.99
N ASP A 580 -15.32 28.15 -4.08
CA ASP A 580 -13.96 28.31 -3.54
C ASP A 580 -14.03 28.42 -2.02
N PHE A 581 -13.39 27.50 -1.30
CA PHE A 581 -13.33 27.52 0.17
C PHE A 581 -12.20 28.42 0.72
N GLY A 582 -11.54 29.20 -0.12
CA GLY A 582 -10.48 30.13 0.26
C GLY A 582 -9.13 29.46 0.48
N GLY A 583 -8.90 28.29 -0.14
CA GLY A 583 -7.67 27.50 0.03
C GLY A 583 -6.44 28.02 -0.71
N GLY A 584 -6.59 29.05 -1.55
CA GLY A 584 -5.49 29.60 -2.35
C GLY A 584 -4.82 28.56 -3.27
N GLY A 585 -5.60 27.63 -3.81
CA GLY A 585 -5.13 26.51 -4.63
C GLY A 585 -4.59 25.31 -3.86
N GLU A 586 -4.74 25.28 -2.53
CA GLU A 586 -4.48 24.07 -1.74
C GLU A 586 -5.51 22.98 -1.99
N ARG A 587 -5.05 21.73 -1.99
CA ARG A 587 -5.94 20.58 -2.01
C ARG A 587 -6.52 20.37 -0.62
N ALA A 588 -7.84 20.22 -0.54
CA ALA A 588 -8.54 19.82 0.67
C ALA A 588 -8.09 18.42 1.11
N SER A 589 -7.90 18.26 2.42
CA SER A 589 -7.46 17.04 3.07
C SER A 589 -8.46 16.52 4.11
N ALA A 590 -9.39 17.36 4.56
CA ALA A 590 -10.50 16.99 5.42
C ALA A 590 -11.75 17.81 5.06
N VAL A 591 -12.94 17.21 5.16
CA VAL A 591 -14.23 17.90 5.03
C VAL A 591 -15.20 17.35 6.07
N VAL A 592 -15.99 18.21 6.71
CA VAL A 592 -17.02 17.79 7.66
C VAL A 592 -18.27 18.66 7.56
N ILE A 593 -19.44 18.02 7.43
CA ILE A 593 -20.76 18.64 7.40
C ILE A 593 -21.29 18.75 8.85
N PHE A 594 -20.90 19.84 9.51
CA PHE A 594 -21.32 20.11 10.89
C PHE A 594 -22.83 20.35 11.04
N SER A 595 -23.49 20.90 10.03
CA SER A 595 -24.96 21.06 10.00
C SER A 595 -25.44 21.31 8.57
N ALA A 596 -26.77 21.38 8.39
CA ALA A 596 -27.37 21.73 7.09
C ALA A 596 -26.92 23.09 6.51
N ASN A 597 -26.31 23.94 7.34
CA ASN A 597 -25.87 25.29 6.97
C ASN A 597 -24.38 25.54 7.18
N THR A 598 -23.60 24.54 7.60
CA THR A 598 -22.19 24.77 7.96
C THR A 598 -21.33 23.56 7.64
N ILE A 599 -20.27 23.81 6.86
CA ILE A 599 -19.23 22.84 6.50
C ILE A 599 -17.88 23.41 6.98
N PHE A 600 -16.97 22.53 7.41
CA PHE A 600 -15.57 22.89 7.62
C PHE A 600 -14.69 22.13 6.62
N VAL A 601 -13.63 22.78 6.15
CA VAL A 601 -12.63 22.20 5.26
C VAL A 601 -11.25 22.42 5.86
N GLY A 602 -10.40 21.39 5.83
CA GLY A 602 -8.98 21.44 6.15
C GLY A 602 -8.14 21.16 4.91
N THR A 603 -6.90 21.65 4.88
CA THR A 603 -6.02 21.50 3.71
C THR A 603 -4.72 20.78 4.01
N GLU A 604 -4.07 20.31 2.94
CA GLU A 604 -2.78 19.61 3.00
C GLU A 604 -1.62 20.45 3.58
N ARG A 605 -1.77 21.79 3.68
CA ARG A 605 -0.74 22.66 4.28
C ARG A 605 -1.19 23.38 5.56
N GLY A 606 -2.38 23.06 6.10
CA GLY A 606 -2.72 23.42 7.47
C GLY A 606 -3.79 24.49 7.59
N GLN A 607 -4.37 24.93 6.47
CA GLN A 607 -5.45 25.90 6.48
C GLN A 607 -6.75 25.22 6.92
N VAL A 608 -7.60 25.99 7.58
CA VAL A 608 -8.94 25.56 7.98
C VAL A 608 -9.92 26.67 7.64
N ALA A 609 -11.02 26.32 6.98
CA ALA A 609 -12.08 27.26 6.63
C ALA A 609 -13.43 26.78 7.17
N ARG A 610 -14.27 27.74 7.58
CA ARG A 610 -15.69 27.51 7.87
C ARG A 610 -16.52 28.11 6.75
N ILE A 611 -17.37 27.29 6.15
CA ILE A 611 -18.29 27.67 5.09
C ILE A 611 -19.69 27.71 5.66
N LYS A 612 -20.35 28.87 5.58
CA LYS A 612 -21.75 29.05 5.99
C LYS A 612 -22.65 29.23 4.77
N ARG A 613 -23.62 28.34 4.63
CA ARG A 613 -24.61 28.37 3.55
C ARG A 613 -25.31 29.74 3.52
N ALA A 614 -25.43 30.32 2.33
CA ALA A 614 -26.24 31.51 2.13
C ALA A 614 -27.70 31.14 1.90
N GLY A 615 -28.62 32.10 2.08
CA GLY A 615 -30.04 31.87 1.75
C GLY A 615 -30.26 31.46 0.29
N ALA A 616 -29.32 31.81 -0.60
CA ALA A 616 -29.34 31.48 -2.03
C ALA A 616 -28.56 30.20 -2.40
N GLY A 617 -28.08 29.40 -1.43
CA GLY A 617 -27.33 28.16 -1.68
C GLY A 617 -25.88 28.17 -1.18
N TRP A 618 -25.10 27.21 -1.67
CA TRP A 618 -23.69 27.00 -1.36
C TRP A 618 -22.75 27.82 -2.26
N THR A 619 -23.10 28.05 -3.53
CA THR A 619 -22.28 28.86 -4.46
C THR A 619 -21.96 30.24 -3.91
N ASN A 620 -22.89 30.83 -3.14
CA ASN A 620 -22.75 32.15 -2.51
C ASN A 620 -22.47 32.07 -1.00
N ALA A 621 -22.00 30.91 -0.51
CA ALA A 621 -21.73 30.71 0.91
C ALA A 621 -20.70 31.72 1.43
N THR A 622 -20.86 32.09 2.71
CA THR A 622 -19.86 32.90 3.40
C THR A 622 -18.70 32.02 3.83
N VAL A 623 -17.54 32.23 3.22
CA VAL A 623 -16.29 31.54 3.57
C VAL A 623 -15.54 32.36 4.61
N THR A 624 -15.29 31.75 5.77
CA THR A 624 -14.53 32.36 6.87
C THR A 624 -13.24 31.56 7.08
N PRO A 625 -12.07 32.07 6.67
CA PRO A 625 -10.79 31.49 7.05
C PRO A 625 -10.65 31.50 8.58
N LEU A 626 -10.26 30.37 9.14
CA LEU A 626 -9.89 30.25 10.54
C LEU A 626 -8.38 30.46 10.68
N THR A 627 -7.90 30.74 11.89
CA THR A 627 -6.45 30.66 12.14
C THR A 627 -5.99 29.22 11.92
N SER A 628 -4.76 29.03 11.42
CA SER A 628 -4.20 27.69 11.25
C SER A 628 -3.75 27.12 12.60
N PRO A 629 -4.13 25.88 12.97
CA PRO A 629 -3.62 25.23 14.18
C PRO A 629 -2.12 24.95 14.08
N ARG A 630 -1.65 24.56 12.89
CA ARG A 630 -0.24 24.42 12.49
C ARG A 630 -0.14 24.29 10.97
N GLY A 631 1.05 24.51 10.42
CA GLY A 631 1.36 24.10 9.06
C GLY A 631 1.43 22.57 8.92
N GLY A 632 1.07 22.08 7.73
CA GLY A 632 1.08 20.66 7.35
C GLY A 632 -0.32 20.06 7.21
N PHE A 633 -0.39 18.77 6.92
CA PHE A 633 -1.63 18.10 6.53
C PHE A 633 -2.67 18.04 7.67
N ILE A 634 -3.82 18.71 7.50
CA ILE A 634 -4.98 18.54 8.39
C ILE A 634 -5.62 17.20 8.05
N SER A 635 -5.56 16.24 8.97
CA SER A 635 -6.06 14.88 8.73
C SER A 635 -7.54 14.72 9.05
N ASP A 636 -8.04 15.45 10.04
CA ASP A 636 -9.43 15.35 10.47
C ASP A 636 -9.88 16.64 11.19
N ILE A 637 -11.18 16.92 11.13
CA ILE A 637 -11.84 18.04 11.81
C ILE A 637 -13.10 17.53 12.50
N VAL A 638 -13.17 17.70 13.81
CA VAL A 638 -14.34 17.30 14.61
C VAL A 638 -14.92 18.49 15.34
N VAL A 639 -16.21 18.73 15.17
CA VAL A 639 -16.95 19.84 15.81
C VAL A 639 -18.01 19.25 16.74
N PRO A 640 -17.67 18.98 18.01
CA PRO A 640 -18.60 18.32 18.93
C PRO A 640 -19.69 19.29 19.43
N GLY A 641 -20.95 18.92 19.20
CA GLY A 641 -22.12 19.59 19.78
C GLY A 641 -22.44 20.97 19.20
N THR A 642 -23.36 21.69 19.85
CA THR A 642 -23.75 23.06 19.48
C THR A 642 -23.47 24.02 20.64
N PRO A 643 -23.00 25.26 20.38
CA PRO A 643 -22.69 25.89 19.08
C PRO A 643 -21.32 25.46 18.48
N ASP A 644 -21.09 25.81 17.21
CA ASP A 644 -19.87 25.55 16.39
C ASP A 644 -18.57 26.24 16.90
N LYS A 645 -18.46 26.50 18.20
CA LYS A 645 -17.34 27.19 18.84
C LYS A 645 -16.21 26.26 19.22
N VAL A 646 -16.51 25.00 19.54
CA VAL A 646 -15.50 24.01 19.88
C VAL A 646 -15.16 23.25 18.60
N VAL A 647 -13.93 23.41 18.13
CA VAL A 647 -13.42 22.74 16.93
C VAL A 647 -12.16 21.99 17.33
N TRP A 648 -12.06 20.74 16.95
CA TRP A 648 -10.84 19.95 17.04
C TRP A 648 -10.30 19.73 15.63
N ALA A 649 -8.97 19.70 15.53
CA ALA A 649 -8.28 19.34 14.30
C ALA A 649 -7.10 18.44 14.65
N SER A 650 -6.84 17.43 13.83
CA SER A 650 -5.61 16.64 13.91
C SER A 650 -4.72 16.85 12.69
N CYS A 651 -3.44 16.50 12.84
CA CYS A 651 -2.47 16.59 11.76
C CYS A 651 -1.68 15.30 11.60
N SER A 652 -1.62 14.79 10.36
CA SER A 652 -0.92 13.55 10.01
C SER A 652 0.59 13.76 9.75
N ALA A 653 1.24 14.72 10.41
CA ALA A 653 2.62 15.10 10.12
C ALA A 653 3.57 14.79 11.29
N PHE A 654 4.87 14.62 10.99
CA PHE A 654 5.93 14.54 11.99
C PHE A 654 6.32 15.92 12.56
N GLY A 655 6.83 15.93 13.78
CA GLY A 655 7.31 17.10 14.51
C GLY A 655 6.19 18.01 15.02
N GLY A 656 6.37 18.56 16.22
CA GLY A 656 5.42 19.50 16.84
C GLY A 656 4.17 18.81 17.41
N GLY A 657 3.10 19.58 17.65
CA GLY A 657 1.82 19.06 18.15
C GLY A 657 0.95 18.45 17.05
N HIS A 658 0.22 17.38 17.33
CA HIS A 658 -0.61 16.64 16.37
C HIS A 658 -2.11 16.85 16.55
N ILE A 659 -2.57 17.29 17.72
CA ILE A 659 -4.00 17.45 18.03
C ILE A 659 -4.22 18.83 18.61
N PHE A 660 -5.17 19.57 18.03
CA PHE A 660 -5.45 20.96 18.40
C PHE A 660 -6.92 21.14 18.73
N ARG A 661 -7.18 22.03 19.67
CA ARG A 661 -8.53 22.42 20.06
C ARG A 661 -8.69 23.92 20.05
N SER A 662 -9.73 24.40 19.38
CA SER A 662 -10.24 25.75 19.51
C SER A 662 -11.48 25.77 20.39
N ALA A 663 -11.62 26.80 21.23
CA ALA A 663 -12.81 27.05 22.04
C ALA A 663 -13.61 28.29 21.57
N ASN A 664 -13.13 28.97 20.53
CA ASN A 664 -13.66 30.26 20.07
C ASN A 664 -13.93 30.27 18.56
N GLY A 665 -14.26 29.11 18.00
CA GLY A 665 -14.64 28.94 16.59
C GLY A 665 -13.47 29.13 15.63
N GLY A 666 -12.28 28.66 16.00
CA GLY A 666 -11.07 28.69 15.17
C GLY A 666 -10.28 29.99 15.16
N LYS A 667 -10.57 30.93 16.08
CA LYS A 667 -9.78 32.18 16.21
C LYS A 667 -8.43 31.96 16.89
N THR A 668 -8.38 31.04 17.84
CA THR A 668 -7.13 30.56 18.44
C THR A 668 -7.20 29.05 18.66
N TRP A 669 -6.04 28.42 18.67
CA TRP A 669 -5.88 26.98 18.88
C TRP A 669 -4.96 26.71 20.06
N THR A 670 -5.26 25.66 20.81
CA THR A 670 -4.41 25.12 21.86
C THR A 670 -3.94 23.74 21.43
N ASP A 671 -2.64 23.49 21.50
CA ASP A 671 -2.07 22.16 21.33
C ASP A 671 -2.52 21.25 22.49
N ARG A 672 -3.11 20.10 22.16
CA ARG A 672 -3.65 19.07 23.06
C ARG A 672 -2.96 17.72 22.84
N SER A 673 -1.76 17.74 22.30
CA SER A 673 -0.94 16.54 22.09
C SER A 673 -0.37 16.01 23.40
N GLY A 674 -0.10 16.87 24.39
CA GLY A 674 0.33 16.45 25.72
C GLY A 674 1.57 15.53 25.67
N ASN A 675 1.42 14.28 26.13
CA ASN A 675 2.45 13.23 26.07
C ASN A 675 2.24 12.22 24.93
N LEU A 676 1.39 12.52 23.94
CA LEU A 676 1.29 11.71 22.74
C LEU A 676 2.66 11.65 22.05
N PRO A 677 3.13 10.47 21.59
CA PRO A 677 4.38 10.40 20.86
C PRO A 677 4.37 11.24 19.58
N ASP A 678 5.54 11.62 19.09
CA ASP A 678 5.70 12.31 17.81
C ASP A 678 5.47 11.33 16.65
N ILE A 679 4.20 11.08 16.37
CA ILE A 679 3.70 10.17 15.33
C ILE A 679 2.50 10.79 14.62
N PRO A 680 2.32 10.55 13.31
CA PRO A 680 1.15 10.99 12.57
C PRO A 680 -0.17 10.57 13.24
N VAL A 681 -1.11 11.51 13.34
CA VAL A 681 -2.50 11.28 13.75
C VAL A 681 -3.38 11.37 12.51
N ASN A 682 -4.06 10.29 12.17
CA ASN A 682 -4.81 10.14 10.92
C ASN A 682 -6.30 10.46 11.08
N ALA A 683 -6.88 10.21 12.26
CA ALA A 683 -8.26 10.55 12.59
C ALA A 683 -8.43 10.77 14.10
N ILE A 684 -9.44 11.53 14.51
CA ILE A 684 -9.80 11.72 15.91
C ILE A 684 -11.30 11.51 16.14
N VAL A 685 -11.63 10.95 17.30
CA VAL A 685 -13.03 10.83 17.74
C VAL A 685 -13.17 11.52 19.08
N VAL A 686 -14.06 12.51 19.16
CA VAL A 686 -14.49 13.11 20.42
C VAL A 686 -15.77 12.41 20.86
N ASP A 687 -15.78 11.83 22.06
CA ASP A 687 -16.96 11.13 22.56
C ASP A 687 -18.11 12.11 22.88
N PRO A 688 -19.26 12.03 22.19
CA PRO A 688 -20.39 12.94 22.42
C PRO A 688 -21.00 12.81 23.82
N LYS A 689 -20.79 11.68 24.51
CA LYS A 689 -21.26 11.45 25.90
C LYS A 689 -20.24 11.92 26.95
N ASN A 690 -19.00 12.19 26.55
CA ASN A 690 -17.97 12.71 27.43
C ASN A 690 -16.94 13.49 26.60
N LEU A 691 -17.10 14.81 26.51
CA LEU A 691 -16.23 15.68 25.71
C LEU A 691 -14.78 15.78 26.26
N GLN A 692 -14.48 15.16 27.41
CA GLN A 692 -13.10 14.99 27.88
C GLN A 692 -12.43 13.73 27.34
N ARG A 693 -13.21 12.78 26.85
CA ARG A 693 -12.73 11.55 26.24
C ARG A 693 -12.55 11.75 24.74
N VAL A 694 -11.30 11.66 24.30
CA VAL A 694 -10.92 11.75 22.89
C VAL A 694 -10.03 10.56 22.54
N PHE A 695 -10.22 10.02 21.35
CA PHE A 695 -9.40 8.96 20.78
C PHE A 695 -8.62 9.50 19.58
N ALA A 696 -7.41 9.00 19.38
CA ALA A 696 -6.55 9.36 18.25
C ALA A 696 -6.09 8.09 17.54
N ALA A 697 -6.41 7.98 16.25
CA ALA A 697 -5.88 6.97 15.34
C ALA A 697 -4.52 7.42 14.82
N THR A 698 -3.51 6.55 14.88
CA THR A 698 -2.13 6.92 14.55
C THR A 698 -1.45 5.87 13.68
N ASP A 699 -0.25 6.18 13.20
CA ASP A 699 0.67 5.21 12.57
C ASP A 699 1.20 4.12 13.53
N HIS A 700 0.69 4.08 14.77
CA HIS A 700 1.06 3.15 15.82
C HIS A 700 -0.15 2.84 16.73
N GLY A 701 -1.24 2.36 16.11
CA GLY A 701 -2.47 2.01 16.83
C GLY A 701 -3.26 3.23 17.33
N VAL A 702 -4.05 3.03 18.39
CA VAL A 702 -4.98 4.02 18.95
C VAL A 702 -4.54 4.49 20.33
N TYR A 703 -4.66 5.79 20.58
CA TYR A 703 -4.46 6.40 21.90
C TYR A 703 -5.75 7.02 22.41
N ARG A 704 -5.88 7.10 23.74
CA ARG A 704 -7.02 7.71 24.42
C ARG A 704 -6.57 8.73 25.44
N THR A 705 -7.26 9.86 25.49
CA THR A 705 -7.23 10.81 26.61
C THR A 705 -8.58 10.81 27.34
N GLN A 706 -8.56 11.12 28.63
CA GLN A 706 -9.76 11.30 29.46
C GLN A 706 -9.85 12.71 30.06
N ASN A 707 -8.94 13.61 29.69
CA ASN A 707 -8.85 14.98 30.19
C ASN A 707 -8.64 15.99 29.04
N SER A 708 -9.36 15.75 27.93
CA SER A 708 -9.32 16.56 26.71
C SER A 708 -7.90 16.76 26.16
N GLY A 709 -7.01 15.78 26.22
CA GLY A 709 -5.66 15.85 25.65
C GLY A 709 -4.57 16.38 26.60
N GLY A 710 -4.86 16.51 27.89
CA GLY A 710 -3.81 16.79 28.89
C GLY A 710 -2.86 15.61 29.11
N LYS A 711 -3.39 14.38 29.01
CA LYS A 711 -2.63 13.13 29.07
C LYS A 711 -3.27 12.07 28.16
N TRP A 712 -2.43 11.37 27.41
CA TRP A 712 -2.74 10.26 26.52
C TRP A 712 -2.20 8.94 27.08
N THR A 713 -2.97 7.89 26.88
CA THR A 713 -2.65 6.50 27.24
C THR A 713 -2.92 5.61 26.03
N GLY A 714 -2.13 4.55 25.84
CA GLY A 714 -2.39 3.59 24.77
C GLY A 714 -3.77 2.94 24.91
N PHE A 715 -4.45 2.74 23.79
CA PHE A 715 -5.78 2.13 23.70
C PHE A 715 -5.78 1.10 22.56
N SER A 716 -4.75 0.24 22.52
CA SER A 716 -4.50 -0.74 21.44
C SER A 716 -4.45 -2.18 21.95
N ASN A 717 -5.12 -2.49 23.07
CA ASN A 717 -5.06 -3.84 23.65
C ASN A 717 -5.62 -4.88 22.67
N GLY A 718 -4.79 -5.81 22.19
CA GLY A 718 -5.15 -6.80 21.16
C GLY A 718 -5.16 -6.29 19.71
N LEU A 719 -4.94 -4.98 19.49
CA LEU A 719 -4.80 -4.41 18.15
C LEU A 719 -3.35 -4.60 17.66
N PRO A 720 -3.11 -5.04 16.42
CA PRO A 720 -1.76 -5.08 15.83
C PRO A 720 -1.15 -3.69 15.75
N ASN A 721 0.18 -3.60 15.71
CA ASN A 721 0.90 -2.33 15.55
C ASN A 721 0.85 -1.80 14.11
N ALA A 722 -0.36 -1.66 13.58
CA ALA A 722 -0.64 -1.18 12.23
C ALA A 722 -0.88 0.32 12.20
N ILE A 723 -0.79 0.88 10.99
CA ILE A 723 -1.30 2.22 10.71
C ILE A 723 -2.82 2.16 10.77
N VAL A 724 -3.40 2.96 11.66
CA VAL A 724 -4.84 3.17 11.71
C VAL A 724 -5.16 4.35 10.81
N GLY A 725 -5.76 4.09 9.64
CA GLY A 725 -6.04 5.10 8.63
C GLY A 725 -7.25 5.95 8.98
N ASP A 726 -8.28 5.31 9.52
CA ASP A 726 -9.56 5.94 9.82
C ASP A 726 -10.23 5.33 11.06
N MET A 727 -11.09 6.10 11.73
CA MET A 727 -11.71 5.74 12.99
C MET A 727 -13.08 6.41 13.18
N ILE A 728 -14.11 5.59 13.40
CA ILE A 728 -15.49 6.04 13.59
C ILE A 728 -16.06 5.53 14.92
N LEU A 729 -17.04 6.25 15.47
CA LEU A 729 -17.74 5.86 16.70
C LEU A 729 -19.18 5.47 16.40
N HIS A 730 -19.53 4.22 16.65
CA HIS A 730 -20.92 3.80 16.65
C HIS A 730 -21.54 4.18 18.00
N GLU A 731 -22.31 5.27 18.03
CA GLU A 731 -22.72 5.95 19.26
C GLU A 731 -23.70 5.16 20.11
N ARG A 732 -24.66 4.47 19.48
CA ARG A 732 -25.68 3.64 20.11
C ARG A 732 -25.07 2.38 20.71
N ARG A 733 -24.14 1.75 19.98
CA ARG A 733 -23.46 0.52 20.41
C ARG A 733 -22.26 0.77 21.30
N ARG A 734 -21.76 2.00 21.34
CA ARG A 734 -20.54 2.38 22.06
C ARG A 734 -19.34 1.55 21.59
N LEU A 735 -19.22 1.42 20.27
CA LEU A 735 -18.12 0.73 19.61
C LEU A 735 -17.29 1.74 18.85
N LEU A 736 -16.00 1.80 19.18
CA LEU A 736 -15.01 2.45 18.35
C LEU A 736 -14.60 1.45 17.26
N ARG A 737 -14.67 1.85 16.01
CA ARG A 737 -14.30 1.01 14.86
C ARG A 737 -13.18 1.68 14.09
N VAL A 738 -12.24 0.88 13.58
CA VAL A 738 -11.08 1.39 12.85
C VAL A 738 -10.84 0.59 11.59
N GLY A 739 -10.43 1.31 10.53
CA GLY A 739 -9.80 0.75 9.35
C GLY A 739 -8.29 0.83 9.51
N THR A 740 -7.58 -0.27 9.27
CA THR A 740 -6.11 -0.28 9.30
C THR A 740 -5.56 -0.53 7.91
N ARG A 741 -4.41 0.07 7.62
CA ARG A 741 -3.64 -0.33 6.44
C ARG A 741 -2.99 -1.67 6.72
N ASN A 742 -3.38 -2.69 5.95
CA ASN A 742 -2.87 -4.05 5.94
C ASN A 742 -3.17 -4.92 7.18
N ARG A 743 -4.16 -4.58 8.00
CA ARG A 743 -4.66 -5.48 9.07
C ARG A 743 -6.18 -5.58 9.14
N GLY A 744 -6.90 -5.10 8.12
CA GLY A 744 -8.36 -5.12 8.08
C GLY A 744 -9.01 -4.09 9.03
N ALA A 745 -10.27 -4.33 9.35
CA ALA A 745 -11.09 -3.54 10.25
C ALA A 745 -11.18 -4.17 11.64
N TRP A 746 -11.31 -3.34 12.68
CA TRP A 746 -11.36 -3.76 14.08
C TRP A 746 -12.37 -2.95 14.88
N GLU A 747 -12.84 -3.49 16.00
CA GLU A 747 -13.68 -2.74 16.94
C GLU A 747 -13.35 -2.99 18.42
N ALA A 748 -13.64 -2.00 19.25
CA ALA A 748 -13.55 -2.09 20.70
C ALA A 748 -14.70 -1.33 21.38
N LYS A 749 -15.16 -1.83 22.52
CA LYS A 749 -16.15 -1.12 23.36
C LYS A 749 -15.52 0.08 24.07
N ILE A 750 -16.29 1.16 24.26
CA ILE A 750 -15.83 2.37 24.98
C ILE A 750 -16.74 2.83 26.11
#